data_AF-S4RCS4-F1
#
_entry.id   AF-S4RCS4-F1
#
_cell.length_a   1.000
_cell.length_b   1.000
_cell.length_c   1.000
_cell.angle_alpha   90.00
_cell.angle_beta   90.00
_cell.angle_gamma   90.00
#
_symmetry.space_group_name_H-M   'P 1'
#
loop_
_entity.id
_entity.type
_entity.pdbx_description
1 polymer ?
#
loop_
_entity_poly.entity_id
_entity_poly.type
_entity_poly.pdbx_seq_one_letter_code
_entity_poly.pdbx_strand_id
1 'polypeptide(L)'
;VLVLKSVTVESIQNRAARALANLAQDKQNSEILHKAGTVSHLKALLESGRDDECLQSAVRAVRNLADSPSHRAAMVSQGVVEPLAQLLKRGDRSGVVGASARALAELSRQCSTECAEVLSRVDAPSTLVALVCGGDAAVRADAMQTLSSLCSQAIVRPTLGSAGAIRCFVDEIRSARTPAGSAVLNVVRALCLCCREAVNRAKVVESGGIELLFSLLKDSHFKASHDRIILAFLSFFYEESALDVLLGYGLVPILVRRLEEWTLVSDKFQATAVVADIEDERYAASYDFPTEFNRKPDMEPNAESSSFLSMRSWLLTQGYIVSPGDISPRWCPDGSTGDTELEDLEAVPRCSSLVTRLLHPSPLQAPQVLPERPIGSHVRQTQLLSRFSMYVDPSFLVTTAVLRGLLNYVLGAARPSPRAARILLRLAANPNCLEAFVRTHGISTLHLRLCHGLCPDDFPARVFARVSVCVSAAWGMLRSLRIQAESGFGTGTLNHLLLSTRQGDKAACALALLYLCRNEPLRRRLLVDQCGLQLLVSHMLRSPDPSYVVRATGALLEFCSLEGKSGTPSSSPPPHHPPPGKFTSASSCGYARCVADDAAADVKFVLDCGAKVSAQRKQLVSRSEVFGAMLQGHYSEAQQSCVAVRNASDAAFTLLMHHLHGC
;
A
#
# COMPACT_ATOMS: atom_id res chain seq x y z
N VAL A 1 13.92 30.28 48.49
CA VAL A 1 12.54 30.68 48.09
C VAL A 1 12.06 31.93 48.82
N LEU A 2 12.09 31.98 50.16
CA LEU A 2 11.63 33.16 50.92
C LEU A 2 12.28 34.48 50.48
N VAL A 3 13.59 34.50 50.20
CA VAL A 3 14.29 35.70 49.69
C VAL A 3 13.70 36.22 48.38
N LEU A 4 13.34 35.33 47.44
CA LEU A 4 12.67 35.72 46.19
C LEU A 4 11.25 36.22 46.41
N LYS A 5 10.59 35.75 47.47
CA LYS A 5 9.24 36.20 47.87
C LYS A 5 9.25 37.58 48.51
N SER A 6 10.23 37.87 49.36
CA SER A 6 10.20 39.03 50.26
C SER A 6 11.06 40.20 49.80
N VAL A 7 11.97 40.03 48.84
CA VAL A 7 12.91 41.06 48.41
C VAL A 7 12.71 41.38 46.93
N THR A 8 12.50 42.66 46.63
CA THR A 8 12.28 43.20 45.26
C THR A 8 13.53 43.80 44.63
N VAL A 9 14.65 43.83 45.35
CA VAL A 9 15.93 44.34 44.83
C VAL A 9 16.48 43.36 43.80
N GLU A 10 16.58 43.79 42.54
CA GLU A 10 16.95 42.92 41.40
C GLU A 10 18.28 42.20 41.58
N SER A 11 19.29 42.86 42.17
CA SER A 11 20.61 42.23 42.44
C SER A 11 20.54 41.07 43.44
N ILE A 12 19.63 41.15 44.42
CA ILE A 12 19.39 40.09 45.40
C ILE A 12 18.57 38.97 44.76
N GLN A 13 17.55 39.33 43.97
CA GLN A 13 16.74 38.37 43.21
C GLN A 13 17.58 37.59 42.19
N ASN A 14 18.53 38.23 41.49
CA ASN A 14 19.47 37.59 40.58
C ASN A 14 20.29 36.53 41.31
N ARG A 15 20.94 36.89 42.44
CA ARG A 15 21.72 35.94 43.25
C ARG A 15 20.87 34.77 43.74
N ALA A 16 19.64 35.04 44.20
CA ALA A 16 18.72 34.01 44.64
C ALA A 16 18.29 33.08 43.49
N ALA A 17 17.91 33.63 42.34
CA ALA A 17 17.52 32.87 41.15
C ALA A 17 18.69 32.02 40.63
N ARG A 18 19.91 32.56 40.63
CA ARG A 18 21.13 31.83 40.25
C ARG A 18 21.45 30.69 41.22
N ALA A 19 21.29 30.91 42.52
CA ALA A 19 21.43 29.85 43.52
C ALA A 19 20.40 28.74 43.31
N LEU A 20 19.14 29.08 43.06
CA LEU A 20 18.09 28.12 42.71
C LEU A 20 18.43 27.34 41.44
N ALA A 21 18.92 28.03 40.40
CA ALA A 21 19.31 27.39 39.15
C ALA A 21 20.44 26.38 39.34
N ASN A 22 21.40 26.65 40.23
CA ASN A 22 22.46 25.70 40.59
C ASN A 22 21.89 24.50 41.37
N LEU A 23 21.04 24.74 42.36
CA LEU A 23 20.42 23.68 43.17
C LEU A 23 19.55 22.76 42.31
N ALA A 24 18.78 23.32 41.38
CA ALA A 24 17.90 22.58 40.47
C ALA A 24 18.65 21.68 39.46
N GLN A 25 19.98 21.70 39.41
CA GLN A 25 20.75 20.73 38.61
C GLN A 25 20.71 19.32 39.21
N ASP A 26 20.47 19.22 40.52
CA ASP A 26 20.28 17.95 41.21
C ASP A 26 18.78 17.60 41.27
N LYS A 27 18.45 16.34 40.94
CA LYS A 27 17.05 15.88 40.85
C LYS A 27 16.33 15.88 42.19
N GLN A 28 17.02 15.57 43.30
CA GLN A 28 16.40 15.57 44.63
C GLN A 28 16.10 17.00 45.07
N ASN A 29 17.02 17.93 44.79
CA ASN A 29 16.80 19.35 45.03
C ASN A 29 15.67 19.90 44.16
N SER A 30 15.58 19.51 42.89
CA SER A 30 14.48 19.90 41.99
C SER A 30 13.11 19.58 42.60
N GLU A 31 12.93 18.35 43.09
CA GLU A 31 11.69 17.90 43.77
C GLU A 31 11.36 18.75 45.01
N ILE A 32 12.37 19.06 45.84
CA ILE A 32 12.20 19.91 47.04
C ILE A 32 11.80 21.33 46.63
N LEU A 33 12.41 21.88 45.57
CA LEU A 33 12.11 23.21 45.08
C LEU A 33 10.70 23.31 44.51
N HIS A 34 10.22 22.27 43.80
CA HIS A 34 8.82 22.18 43.36
C HIS A 34 7.85 22.18 44.55
N LYS A 35 8.11 21.35 45.58
CA LYS A 35 7.31 21.32 46.82
C LYS A 35 7.30 22.65 47.57
N ALA A 36 8.38 23.41 47.49
CA ALA A 36 8.50 24.72 48.10
C ALA A 36 7.78 25.85 47.33
N GLY A 37 7.10 25.55 46.21
CA GLY A 37 6.39 26.54 45.41
C GLY A 37 7.32 27.49 44.65
N THR A 38 8.54 27.04 44.33
CA THR A 38 9.57 27.88 43.69
C THR A 38 9.13 28.42 42.33
N VAL A 39 8.42 27.61 41.55
CA VAL A 39 8.00 27.94 40.18
C VAL A 39 7.08 29.18 40.14
N SER A 40 6.12 29.32 41.05
CA SER A 40 5.24 30.50 41.12
C SER A 40 6.02 31.80 41.38
N HIS A 41 7.08 31.75 42.19
CA HIS A 41 7.92 32.92 42.48
C HIS A 41 8.84 33.25 41.30
N LEU A 42 9.37 32.23 40.61
CA LEU A 42 10.11 32.43 39.37
C LEU A 42 9.22 33.02 38.28
N LYS A 43 7.98 32.57 38.15
CA LYS A 43 6.98 33.16 37.23
C LYS A 43 6.79 34.66 37.49
N ALA A 44 6.53 35.05 38.75
CA ALA A 44 6.37 36.45 39.11
C ALA A 44 7.62 37.29 38.79
N LEU A 45 8.81 36.71 38.95
CA LEU A 45 10.07 37.36 38.57
C LEU A 45 10.21 37.53 37.05
N LEU A 46 9.77 36.55 36.25
CA LEU A 46 9.78 36.66 34.79
C LEU A 46 8.82 37.75 34.27
N GLU A 47 7.69 37.95 34.95
CA GLU A 47 6.69 38.96 34.59
C GLU A 47 7.14 40.39 34.97
N SER A 48 7.76 40.55 36.14
CA SER A 48 8.11 41.86 36.71
C SER A 48 9.54 42.32 36.45
N GLY A 49 10.47 41.38 36.26
CA GLY A 49 11.91 41.65 36.16
C GLY A 49 12.29 42.52 34.96
N ARG A 50 13.24 43.43 35.18
CA ARG A 50 13.76 44.36 34.16
C ARG A 50 15.23 44.12 33.86
N ASP A 51 16.00 43.68 34.85
CA ASP A 51 17.41 43.29 34.70
C ASP A 51 17.59 42.01 33.88
N ASP A 52 18.46 42.06 32.87
CA ASP A 52 18.68 40.97 31.92
C ASP A 52 19.41 39.78 32.56
N GLU A 53 20.36 40.02 33.47
CA GLU A 53 21.07 38.94 34.15
C GLU A 53 20.16 38.20 35.14
N CYS A 54 19.31 38.95 35.85
CA CYS A 54 18.29 38.41 36.74
C CYS A 54 17.29 37.55 35.96
N LEU A 55 16.77 38.04 34.85
CA LEU A 55 15.86 37.30 33.97
C LEU A 55 16.54 36.03 33.43
N GLN A 56 17.77 36.11 32.93
CA GLN A 56 18.51 34.93 32.46
C GLN A 56 18.70 33.88 33.57
N SER A 57 19.01 34.32 34.79
CA SER A 57 19.14 33.41 35.95
C SER A 57 17.81 32.76 36.32
N ALA A 58 16.71 33.51 36.28
CA ALA A 58 15.37 32.99 36.53
C ALA A 58 14.94 31.98 35.45
N VAL A 59 15.13 32.31 34.17
CA VAL A 59 14.85 31.43 33.03
C VAL A 59 15.67 30.14 33.12
N ARG A 60 16.95 30.25 33.50
CA ARG A 60 17.80 29.07 33.73
C ARG A 60 17.29 28.19 34.86
N ALA A 61 16.82 28.78 35.96
CA ALA A 61 16.21 28.01 37.06
C ALA A 61 14.95 27.27 36.58
N VAL A 62 14.07 27.96 35.84
CA VAL A 62 12.87 27.37 35.23
C VAL A 62 13.24 26.19 34.32
N ARG A 63 14.21 26.36 33.41
CA ARG A 63 14.66 25.26 32.55
C ARG A 63 15.20 24.07 33.35
N ASN A 64 16.02 24.31 34.37
CA ASN A 64 16.61 23.22 35.16
C ASN A 64 15.55 22.46 35.99
N LEU A 65 14.49 23.15 36.43
CA LEU A 65 13.34 22.53 37.12
C LEU A 65 12.43 21.72 36.20
N ALA A 66 12.58 21.83 34.87
CA ALA A 66 11.83 21.10 33.86
C ALA A 66 12.43 19.69 33.54
N ASP A 67 13.08 19.06 34.52
CA ASP A 67 13.91 17.86 34.39
C ASP A 67 13.13 16.53 34.27
N SER A 68 11.80 16.55 34.42
CA SER A 68 10.93 15.38 34.28
C SER A 68 9.60 15.71 33.57
N PRO A 69 8.92 14.73 32.94
CA PRO A 69 7.61 14.96 32.34
C PRO A 69 6.56 15.50 33.33
N SER A 70 6.55 15.01 34.56
CA SER A 70 5.63 15.47 35.62
C SER A 70 5.92 16.91 36.03
N HIS A 71 7.19 17.29 36.16
CA HIS A 71 7.58 18.67 36.45
C HIS A 71 7.20 19.61 35.31
N ARG A 72 7.45 19.22 34.05
CA ARG A 72 7.03 20.03 32.89
C ARG A 72 5.52 20.28 32.91
N ALA A 73 4.71 19.23 33.10
CA ALA A 73 3.26 19.37 33.19
C ALA A 73 2.83 20.31 34.34
N ALA A 74 3.41 20.14 35.54
CA ALA A 74 3.12 21.01 36.69
C ALA A 74 3.54 22.47 36.47
N MET A 75 4.60 22.71 35.70
CA MET A 75 5.06 24.06 35.37
C MET A 75 4.19 24.74 34.33
N VAL A 76 3.71 23.96 33.34
CA VAL A 76 2.73 24.43 32.36
C VAL A 76 1.44 24.84 33.08
N SER A 77 0.92 24.02 33.98
CA SER A 77 -0.31 24.32 34.75
C SER A 77 -0.15 25.50 35.71
N GLN A 78 1.08 25.80 36.16
CA GLN A 78 1.38 27.01 36.94
C GLN A 78 1.51 28.28 36.07
N GLY A 79 1.45 28.14 34.75
CA GLY A 79 1.43 29.26 33.79
C GLY A 79 2.79 29.91 33.55
N VAL A 80 3.90 29.17 33.70
CA VAL A 80 5.25 29.74 33.45
C VAL A 80 5.57 29.94 31.97
N VAL A 81 4.86 29.23 31.08
CA VAL A 81 5.11 29.24 29.62
C VAL A 81 4.81 30.60 28.99
N GLU A 82 3.74 31.28 29.41
CA GLU A 82 3.32 32.56 28.85
C GLU A 82 4.35 33.68 29.08
N PRO A 83 4.86 33.91 30.31
CA PRO A 83 5.94 34.87 30.53
C PRO A 83 7.21 34.58 29.72
N LEU A 84 7.61 33.30 29.58
CA LEU A 84 8.76 32.92 28.75
C LEU A 84 8.54 33.26 27.27
N ALA A 85 7.35 33.01 26.75
CA ALA A 85 7.00 33.34 25.38
C ALA A 85 6.95 34.86 25.14
N GLN A 86 6.50 35.64 26.12
CA GLN A 86 6.55 37.10 26.05
C GLN A 86 7.98 37.64 26.05
N LEU A 87 8.91 36.99 26.77
CA LEU A 87 10.33 37.37 26.73
C LEU A 87 10.98 37.16 25.35
N LEU A 88 10.50 36.20 24.54
CA LEU A 88 10.98 36.04 23.15
C LEU A 88 10.70 37.27 22.27
N LYS A 89 9.65 38.03 22.58
CA LYS A 89 9.27 39.23 21.81
C LYS A 89 10.15 40.44 22.10
N ARG A 90 10.98 40.38 23.15
CA ARG A 90 11.92 41.45 23.51
C ARG A 90 13.23 41.30 22.73
N GLY A 91 13.13 41.46 21.40
CA GLY A 91 14.19 41.18 20.43
C GLY A 91 15.48 42.00 20.60
N ASP A 92 15.44 43.06 21.42
CA ASP A 92 16.60 43.86 21.84
C ASP A 92 17.53 43.13 22.82
N ARG A 93 17.05 42.07 23.50
CA ARG A 93 17.75 41.39 24.60
C ARG A 93 18.23 39.99 24.19
N SER A 94 19.27 39.93 23.35
CA SER A 94 19.77 38.67 22.76
C SER A 94 20.03 37.56 23.80
N GLY A 95 20.63 37.88 24.96
CA GLY A 95 20.88 36.92 26.03
C GLY A 95 19.61 36.34 26.67
N VAL A 96 18.60 37.19 26.93
CA VAL A 96 17.32 36.78 27.51
C VAL A 96 16.49 35.98 26.49
N VAL A 97 16.50 36.40 25.22
CA VAL A 97 15.82 35.68 24.13
C VAL A 97 16.40 34.28 23.98
N GLY A 98 17.73 34.15 23.94
CA GLY A 98 18.37 32.84 23.82
C GLY A 98 18.16 31.95 25.03
N ALA A 99 18.17 32.50 26.25
CA ALA A 99 17.80 31.74 27.45
C ALA A 99 16.34 31.26 27.39
N SER A 100 15.42 32.14 26.98
CA SER A 100 13.98 31.84 26.92
C SER A 100 13.65 30.80 25.84
N ALA A 101 14.29 30.90 24.67
CA ALA A 101 14.16 29.90 23.60
C ALA A 101 14.56 28.51 24.10
N ARG A 102 15.69 28.42 24.81
CA ARG A 102 16.16 27.16 25.41
C ARG A 102 15.24 26.61 26.49
N ALA A 103 14.67 27.48 27.33
CA ALA A 103 13.71 27.06 28.34
C ALA A 103 12.40 26.53 27.72
N LEU A 104 11.92 27.18 26.67
CA LEU A 104 10.74 26.75 25.92
C LEU A 104 11.01 25.45 25.14
N ALA A 105 12.20 25.27 24.57
CA ALA A 105 12.62 24.01 23.95
C ALA A 105 12.55 22.83 24.94
N GLU A 106 12.97 23.04 26.20
CA GLU A 106 12.87 22.01 27.23
C GLU A 106 11.42 21.78 27.68
N LEU A 107 10.67 22.83 27.99
CA LEU A 107 9.27 22.74 28.44
C LEU A 107 8.33 22.15 27.40
N SER A 108 8.62 22.35 26.11
CA SER A 108 7.85 21.79 25.00
C SER A 108 8.22 20.33 24.67
N ARG A 109 9.22 19.72 25.32
CA ARG A 109 9.49 18.28 25.14
C ARG A 109 8.28 17.47 25.59
N GLN A 110 7.75 16.64 24.68
CA GLN A 110 6.47 15.95 24.87
C GLN A 110 5.34 16.95 25.14
N CYS A 111 5.26 17.98 24.28
CA CYS A 111 4.35 19.11 24.44
C CYS A 111 2.93 18.66 24.77
N SER A 112 2.37 19.18 25.87
CA SER A 112 0.96 19.01 26.21
C SER A 112 0.07 19.90 25.35
N THR A 113 -1.24 19.59 25.32
CA THR A 113 -2.27 20.44 24.70
C THR A 113 -2.26 21.84 25.31
N GLU A 114 -2.24 21.94 26.64
CA GLU A 114 -2.21 23.22 27.37
C GLU A 114 -1.00 24.09 27.00
N CYS A 115 0.20 23.49 26.93
CA CYS A 115 1.42 24.21 26.54
C CYS A 115 1.30 24.78 25.12
N ALA A 116 0.78 23.98 24.19
CA ALA A 116 0.58 24.40 22.80
C ALA A 116 -0.48 25.50 22.68
N GLU A 117 -1.60 25.40 23.40
CA GLU A 117 -2.66 26.41 23.43
C GLU A 117 -2.15 27.75 23.96
N VAL A 118 -1.40 27.74 25.08
CA VAL A 118 -0.79 28.94 25.65
C VAL A 118 0.15 29.61 24.66
N LEU A 119 1.05 28.83 24.04
CA LEU A 119 1.99 29.34 23.05
C LEU A 119 1.30 29.90 21.80
N SER A 120 0.22 29.26 21.36
CA SER A 120 -0.57 29.76 20.22
C SER A 120 -1.32 31.05 20.56
N ARG A 121 -1.88 31.17 21.77
CA ARG A 121 -2.62 32.38 22.22
C ARG A 121 -1.75 33.63 22.21
N VAL A 122 -0.47 33.48 22.57
CA VAL A 122 0.49 34.59 22.59
C VAL A 122 1.25 34.78 21.28
N ASP A 123 0.85 34.11 20.20
CA ASP A 123 1.52 34.17 18.89
C ASP A 123 3.03 33.85 18.97
N ALA A 124 3.39 32.86 19.79
CA ALA A 124 4.75 32.33 19.83
C ALA A 124 5.20 31.72 18.50
N PRO A 125 4.36 31.02 17.70
CA PRO A 125 4.76 30.45 16.40
C PRO A 125 5.43 31.46 15.47
N SER A 126 4.86 32.64 15.28
CA SER A 126 5.41 33.69 14.41
C SER A 126 6.77 34.20 14.91
N THR A 127 6.88 34.38 16.23
CA THR A 127 8.13 34.82 16.88
C THR A 127 9.23 33.76 16.74
N LEU A 128 8.89 32.48 16.96
CA LEU A 128 9.83 31.36 16.82
C LEU A 128 10.30 31.17 15.39
N VAL A 129 9.43 31.33 14.39
CA VAL A 129 9.82 31.31 12.97
C VAL A 129 10.81 32.44 12.65
N ALA A 130 10.56 33.66 13.15
CA ALA A 130 11.51 34.77 12.98
C ALA A 130 12.89 34.46 13.59
N LEU A 131 12.92 33.81 14.77
CA LEU A 131 14.16 33.38 15.42
C LEU A 131 14.88 32.26 14.64
N VAL A 132 14.15 31.36 13.99
CA VAL A 132 14.76 30.35 13.12
C VAL A 132 15.46 31.01 11.93
N CYS A 133 14.82 32.01 11.31
CA CYS A 133 15.35 32.69 10.13
C CYS A 133 16.50 33.67 10.43
N GLY A 134 16.43 34.39 11.56
CA GLY A 134 17.36 35.49 11.87
C GLY A 134 18.26 35.27 13.10
N GLY A 135 18.02 34.23 13.89
CA GLY A 135 18.76 33.96 15.13
C GLY A 135 20.15 33.37 14.91
N ASP A 136 20.97 33.42 15.96
CA ASP A 136 22.24 32.70 15.99
C ASP A 136 22.03 31.17 15.93
N ALA A 137 23.11 30.41 15.75
CA ALA A 137 23.01 28.96 15.56
C ALA A 137 22.38 28.22 16.75
N ALA A 138 22.59 28.67 17.99
CA ALA A 138 22.05 28.02 19.17
C ALA A 138 20.56 28.34 19.33
N VAL A 139 20.18 29.62 19.19
CA VAL A 139 18.79 30.07 19.29
C VAL A 139 17.94 29.49 18.18
N ARG A 140 18.48 29.38 16.96
CA ARG A 140 17.80 28.72 15.83
C ARG A 140 17.47 27.27 16.14
N ALA A 141 18.42 26.52 16.69
CA ALA A 141 18.22 25.12 17.05
C ALA A 141 17.17 24.96 18.16
N ASP A 142 17.23 25.80 19.20
CA ASP A 142 16.26 25.80 20.30
C ASP A 142 14.84 26.16 19.78
N ALA A 143 14.72 27.19 18.94
CA ALA A 143 13.45 27.59 18.34
C ALA A 143 12.86 26.51 17.41
N MET A 144 13.71 25.88 16.58
CA MET A 144 13.33 24.76 15.71
C MET A 144 12.81 23.56 16.51
N GLN A 145 13.47 23.24 17.63
CA GLN A 145 13.05 22.17 18.53
C GLN A 145 11.67 22.46 19.15
N THR A 146 11.41 23.71 19.56
CA THR A 146 10.09 24.12 20.06
C THR A 146 9.02 23.98 18.97
N LEU A 147 9.25 24.52 17.77
CA LEU A 147 8.30 24.41 16.64
C LEU A 147 8.00 22.95 16.29
N SER A 148 9.03 22.10 16.24
CA SER A 148 8.89 20.67 15.94
C SER A 148 8.08 19.94 17.01
N SER A 149 8.30 20.28 18.27
CA SER A 149 7.58 19.66 19.40
C SER A 149 6.10 20.03 19.40
N LEU A 150 5.78 21.29 19.09
CA LEU A 150 4.41 21.80 18.98
C LEU A 150 3.58 21.06 17.92
N CYS A 151 4.19 20.60 16.83
CA CYS A 151 3.49 19.87 15.77
C CYS A 151 2.82 18.57 16.23
N SER A 152 3.20 18.04 17.41
CA SER A 152 2.53 16.90 18.05
C SER A 152 1.08 17.21 18.41
N GLN A 153 0.72 18.50 18.56
CA GLN A 153 -0.61 18.95 18.93
C GLN A 153 -1.36 19.45 17.69
N ALA A 154 -2.49 18.81 17.35
CA ALA A 154 -3.26 19.14 16.14
C ALA A 154 -3.70 20.61 16.10
N ILE A 155 -4.13 21.15 17.24
CA ILE A 155 -4.69 22.50 17.38
C ILE A 155 -3.76 23.62 16.91
N VAL A 156 -2.44 23.42 16.98
CA VAL A 156 -1.45 24.44 16.58
C VAL A 156 -0.85 24.19 15.21
N ARG A 157 -1.11 23.04 14.57
CA ARG A 157 -0.54 22.75 13.25
C ARG A 157 -0.95 23.79 12.20
N PRO A 158 -2.23 24.24 12.10
CA PRO A 158 -2.61 25.28 11.13
C PRO A 158 -1.92 26.61 11.40
N THR A 159 -1.81 27.04 12.66
CA THR A 159 -1.17 28.32 13.02
C THR A 159 0.33 28.30 12.76
N LEU A 160 1.01 27.18 13.03
CA LEU A 160 2.42 26.97 12.67
C LEU A 160 2.66 27.09 11.17
N GLY A 161 1.81 26.48 10.35
CA GLY A 161 1.92 26.62 8.91
C GLY A 161 1.68 28.05 8.44
N SER A 162 0.62 28.70 8.95
CA SER A 162 0.34 30.14 8.75
C SER A 162 1.53 31.03 9.06
N ALA A 163 2.26 30.75 10.15
CA ALA A 163 3.46 31.47 10.55
C ALA A 163 4.70 31.21 9.66
N GLY A 164 4.66 30.22 8.74
CA GLY A 164 5.79 29.89 7.86
C GLY A 164 6.70 28.76 8.35
N ALA A 165 6.29 28.00 9.37
CA ALA A 165 7.11 26.93 9.94
C ALA A 165 7.43 25.80 8.93
N ILE A 166 6.53 25.52 7.98
CA ILE A 166 6.74 24.45 6.98
C ILE A 166 8.01 24.69 6.16
N ARG A 167 8.22 25.93 5.71
CA ARG A 167 9.42 26.29 4.94
C ARG A 167 10.69 26.10 5.76
N CYS A 168 10.65 26.52 7.03
CA CYS A 168 11.74 26.32 7.98
C CYS A 168 12.09 24.83 8.14
N PHE A 169 11.09 23.95 8.27
CA PHE A 169 11.32 22.51 8.38
C PHE A 169 11.98 21.94 7.13
N VAL A 170 11.52 22.32 5.94
CA VAL A 170 12.09 21.87 4.67
C VAL A 170 13.55 22.31 4.52
N ASP A 171 13.84 23.58 4.83
CA ASP A 171 15.20 24.13 4.71
C ASP A 171 16.16 23.52 5.75
N GLU A 172 15.71 23.26 6.98
CA GLU A 172 16.51 22.60 8.02
C GLU A 172 16.86 21.15 7.63
N ILE A 173 15.90 20.38 7.09
CA ILE A 173 16.17 19.02 6.63
C ILE A 173 17.17 19.02 5.48
N ARG A 174 17.06 19.95 4.52
CA ARG A 174 17.97 20.05 3.37
C ARG A 174 19.38 20.49 3.75
N SER A 175 19.51 21.32 4.78
CA SER A 175 20.80 21.86 5.24
C SER A 175 21.49 21.01 6.32
N ALA A 176 20.86 19.92 6.75
CA ALA A 176 21.37 19.04 7.78
C ALA A 176 22.74 18.42 7.43
N ARG A 177 23.75 18.67 8.27
CA ARG A 177 25.08 18.05 8.15
C ARG A 177 25.07 16.55 8.48
N THR A 178 24.24 16.18 9.45
CA THR A 178 24.03 14.78 9.88
C THR A 178 22.61 14.37 9.53
N PRO A 179 22.38 13.72 8.37
CA PRO A 179 21.04 13.51 7.83
C PRO A 179 20.11 12.76 8.80
N ALA A 180 20.60 11.74 9.51
CA ALA A 180 19.81 10.99 10.50
C ALA A 180 20.10 11.36 11.97
N GLY A 181 20.51 12.61 12.23
CA GLY A 181 20.60 13.11 13.61
C GLY A 181 19.22 13.18 14.27
N SER A 182 19.14 12.94 15.59
CA SER A 182 17.85 12.97 16.33
C SER A 182 17.07 14.28 16.14
N ALA A 183 17.76 15.42 16.04
CA ALA A 183 17.13 16.71 15.76
C ALA A 183 16.44 16.72 14.38
N VAL A 184 17.13 16.26 13.33
CA VAL A 184 16.58 16.21 11.96
C VAL A 184 15.40 15.24 11.90
N LEU A 185 15.49 14.08 12.57
CA LEU A 185 14.37 13.13 12.64
C LEU A 185 13.14 13.74 13.31
N ASN A 186 13.31 14.61 14.31
CA ASN A 186 12.19 15.34 14.92
C ASN A 186 11.58 16.36 13.95
N VAL A 187 12.38 17.02 13.13
CA VAL A 187 11.89 17.95 12.09
C VAL A 187 11.15 17.20 10.98
N VAL A 188 11.67 16.05 10.53
CA VAL A 188 10.96 15.15 9.61
C VAL A 188 9.63 14.70 10.22
N ARG A 189 9.64 14.33 11.51
CA ARG A 189 8.43 13.95 12.26
C ARG A 189 7.39 15.08 12.22
N ALA A 190 7.82 16.31 12.49
CA ALA A 190 6.98 17.50 12.48
C ALA A 190 6.39 17.80 11.09
N LEU A 191 7.22 17.75 10.05
CA LEU A 191 6.78 17.96 8.66
C LEU A 191 5.70 16.94 8.25
N CYS A 192 5.89 15.65 8.59
CA CYS A 192 4.87 14.62 8.33
C CYS A 192 3.57 14.84 9.10
N LEU A 193 3.64 15.32 10.36
CA LEU A 193 2.45 15.61 11.16
C LEU A 193 1.66 16.80 10.59
N CYS A 194 2.38 17.82 10.10
CA CYS A 194 1.77 18.97 9.44
C CYS A 194 1.04 18.60 8.14
N CYS A 195 1.38 17.48 7.49
CA CYS A 195 0.68 17.05 6.28
C CYS A 195 -0.80 16.71 6.50
N ARG A 196 -1.32 16.61 7.73
CA ARG A 196 -2.72 16.19 7.96
C ARG A 196 -3.74 17.32 7.77
N GLU A 197 -3.29 18.57 7.87
CA GLU A 197 -4.11 19.78 7.84
C GLU A 197 -4.06 20.41 6.45
N ALA A 198 -5.21 20.78 5.89
CA ALA A 198 -5.30 21.24 4.50
C ALA A 198 -4.42 22.47 4.21
N VAL A 199 -4.43 23.46 5.12
CA VAL A 199 -3.62 24.68 5.01
C VAL A 199 -2.12 24.36 4.95
N ASN A 200 -1.69 23.34 5.67
CA ASN A 200 -0.29 22.94 5.70
C ASN A 200 0.09 22.09 4.50
N ARG A 201 -0.80 21.23 3.99
CA ARG A 201 -0.57 20.45 2.77
C ARG A 201 -0.22 21.34 1.59
N ALA A 202 -0.98 22.41 1.38
CA ALA A 202 -0.69 23.42 0.36
C ALA A 202 0.75 23.96 0.50
N LYS A 203 1.15 24.33 1.72
CA LYS A 203 2.49 24.86 2.01
C LYS A 203 3.61 23.84 1.86
N VAL A 204 3.33 22.57 2.17
CA VAL A 204 4.27 21.46 1.95
C VAL A 204 4.52 21.28 0.46
N VAL A 205 3.47 21.34 -0.38
CA VAL A 205 3.59 21.30 -1.85
C VAL A 205 4.38 22.51 -2.35
N GLU A 206 4.00 23.72 -1.97
CA GLU A 206 4.66 24.97 -2.40
C GLU A 206 6.15 25.03 -2.03
N SER A 207 6.54 24.41 -0.91
CA SER A 207 7.94 24.40 -0.45
C SER A 207 8.79 23.30 -1.09
N GLY A 208 8.22 22.46 -1.96
CA GLY A 208 8.89 21.27 -2.50
C GLY A 208 9.11 20.18 -1.44
N GLY A 209 8.16 20.07 -0.50
CA GLY A 209 8.23 19.16 0.64
C GLY A 209 7.84 17.73 0.28
N ILE A 210 7.00 17.51 -0.75
CA ILE A 210 6.65 16.15 -1.21
C ILE A 210 7.88 15.47 -1.82
N GLU A 211 8.61 16.19 -2.66
CA GLU A 211 9.86 15.81 -3.30
C GLU A 211 10.91 15.45 -2.25
N LEU A 212 11.03 16.31 -1.23
CA LEU A 212 11.92 16.10 -0.10
C LEU A 212 11.55 14.81 0.64
N LEU A 213 10.30 14.68 1.10
CA LEU A 213 9.83 13.49 1.83
C LEU A 213 10.03 12.21 1.00
N PHE A 214 9.82 12.28 -0.31
CA PHE A 214 10.07 11.15 -1.20
C PHE A 214 11.56 10.79 -1.28
N SER A 215 12.45 11.79 -1.36
CA SER A 215 13.90 11.55 -1.32
C SER A 215 14.34 10.89 -0.01
N LEU A 216 13.75 11.28 1.12
CA LEU A 216 14.00 10.66 2.42
C LEU A 216 13.50 9.22 2.47
N LEU A 217 12.37 8.91 1.83
CA LEU A 217 11.83 7.55 1.74
C LEU A 217 12.76 6.59 0.97
N LYS A 218 13.60 7.12 0.07
CA LYS A 218 14.62 6.34 -0.65
C LYS A 218 15.91 6.16 0.16
N ASP A 219 16.18 7.03 1.12
CA ASP A 219 17.42 7.03 1.88
C ASP A 219 17.35 6.10 3.10
N SER A 220 18.22 5.08 3.13
CA SER A 220 18.31 4.11 4.21
C SER A 220 18.57 4.73 5.59
N HIS A 221 19.18 5.92 5.67
CA HIS A 221 19.41 6.61 6.95
C HIS A 221 18.11 7.02 7.64
N PHE A 222 17.04 7.24 6.87
CA PHE A 222 15.72 7.62 7.36
C PHE A 222 14.76 6.46 7.51
N LYS A 223 15.25 5.21 7.55
CA LYS A 223 14.41 4.00 7.67
C LYS A 223 13.39 4.06 8.82
N ALA A 224 13.76 4.69 9.95
CA ALA A 224 12.87 4.91 11.09
C ALA A 224 11.68 5.85 10.80
N SER A 225 11.81 6.73 9.80
CA SER A 225 10.78 7.67 9.38
C SER A 225 9.96 7.18 8.18
N HIS A 226 10.33 6.09 7.50
CA HIS A 226 9.66 5.65 6.27
C HIS A 226 8.16 5.40 6.44
N ASP A 227 7.75 4.71 7.51
CA ASP A 227 6.33 4.43 7.73
C ASP A 227 5.53 5.69 8.01
N ARG A 228 6.16 6.67 8.68
CA ARG A 228 5.60 8.00 8.89
C ARG A 228 5.46 8.78 7.59
N ILE A 229 6.46 8.72 6.72
CA ILE A 229 6.43 9.38 5.41
C ILE A 229 5.29 8.80 4.55
N ILE A 230 5.14 7.48 4.54
CA ILE A 230 4.01 6.82 3.84
C ILE A 230 2.67 7.28 4.41
N LEU A 231 2.56 7.42 5.74
CA LEU A 231 1.37 7.98 6.39
C LEU A 231 1.14 9.45 6.01
N ALA A 232 2.19 10.25 5.86
CA ALA A 232 2.07 11.64 5.40
C ALA A 232 1.52 11.70 3.97
N PHE A 233 1.98 10.83 3.07
CA PHE A 233 1.46 10.75 1.70
C PHE A 233 -0.04 10.38 1.63
N LEU A 234 -0.54 9.59 2.58
CA LEU A 234 -1.99 9.33 2.69
C LEU A 234 -2.81 10.59 2.99
N SER A 235 -2.20 11.64 3.54
CA SER A 235 -2.92 12.89 3.77
C SER A 235 -3.22 13.65 2.48
N PHE A 236 -2.55 13.30 1.37
CA PHE A 236 -2.76 13.85 0.02
C PHE A 236 -3.70 12.97 -0.83
N PHE A 237 -4.46 12.06 -0.23
CA PHE A 237 -5.29 11.07 -0.95
C PHE A 237 -6.27 11.66 -1.97
N TYR A 238 -6.71 12.90 -1.73
CA TYR A 238 -7.67 13.64 -2.57
C TYR A 238 -7.02 14.74 -3.42
N GLU A 239 -5.70 14.89 -3.39
CA GLU A 239 -4.96 15.91 -4.14
C GLU A 239 -4.26 15.25 -5.34
N GLU A 240 -4.91 15.28 -6.51
CA GLU A 240 -4.43 14.56 -7.70
C GLU A 240 -3.05 15.03 -8.16
N SER A 241 -2.79 16.34 -8.15
CA SER A 241 -1.47 16.90 -8.51
C SER A 241 -0.35 16.37 -7.62
N ALA A 242 -0.56 16.29 -6.31
CA ALA A 242 0.42 15.74 -5.37
C ALA A 242 0.67 14.24 -5.59
N LEU A 243 -0.40 13.49 -5.88
CA LEU A 243 -0.30 12.06 -6.18
C LEU A 243 0.40 11.80 -7.52
N ASP A 244 0.17 12.62 -8.54
CA ASP A 244 0.85 12.53 -9.84
C ASP A 244 2.35 12.79 -9.70
N VAL A 245 2.74 13.75 -8.87
CA VAL A 245 4.14 14.01 -8.53
C VAL A 245 4.77 12.75 -7.88
N LEU A 246 4.09 12.15 -6.90
CA LEU A 246 4.54 10.91 -6.25
C LEU A 246 4.63 9.72 -7.22
N LEU A 247 3.71 9.62 -8.18
CA LEU A 247 3.77 8.62 -9.25
C LEU A 247 5.00 8.84 -10.13
N GLY A 248 5.23 10.07 -10.59
CA GLY A 248 6.38 10.44 -11.42
C GLY A 248 7.72 10.15 -10.77
N TYR A 249 7.81 10.28 -9.44
CA TYR A 249 9.01 9.94 -8.67
C TYR A 249 9.24 8.42 -8.46
N GLY A 250 8.24 7.59 -8.75
CA GLY A 250 8.31 6.14 -8.63
C GLY A 250 7.93 5.61 -7.25
N LEU A 251 6.86 6.14 -6.63
CA LEU A 251 6.35 5.63 -5.35
C LEU A 251 5.85 4.19 -5.42
N VAL A 252 5.18 3.81 -6.51
CA VAL A 252 4.56 2.48 -6.67
C VAL A 252 5.56 1.33 -6.48
N PRO A 253 6.73 1.28 -7.16
CA PRO A 253 7.75 0.26 -6.91
C PRO A 253 8.22 0.15 -5.46
N ILE A 254 8.36 1.28 -4.76
CA ILE A 254 8.78 1.32 -3.35
C ILE A 254 7.71 0.68 -2.45
N LEU A 255 6.43 1.04 -2.66
CA LEU A 255 5.32 0.47 -1.91
C LEU A 255 5.22 -1.04 -2.11
N VAL A 256 5.32 -1.51 -3.35
CA VAL A 256 5.24 -2.94 -3.67
C VAL A 256 6.41 -3.72 -3.07
N ARG A 257 7.64 -3.20 -3.19
CA ARG A 257 8.82 -3.83 -2.58
C ARG A 257 8.67 -3.97 -1.07
N ARG A 258 8.14 -2.95 -0.39
CA ARG A 258 7.90 -3.01 1.06
C ARG A 258 6.80 -4.01 1.44
N LEU A 259 5.77 -4.18 0.60
CA LEU A 259 4.77 -5.24 0.78
C LEU A 259 5.39 -6.63 0.65
N GLU A 260 6.34 -6.82 -0.27
CA GLU A 260 7.09 -8.08 -0.39
C GLU A 260 8.05 -8.30 0.78
N GLU A 261 8.75 -7.27 1.25
CA GLU A 261 9.59 -7.37 2.44
C GLU A 261 8.75 -7.77 3.68
N TRP A 262 7.50 -7.30 3.76
CA TRP A 262 6.58 -7.67 4.84
C TRP A 262 6.24 -9.17 4.88
N THR A 263 6.12 -9.84 3.72
CA THR A 263 5.80 -11.29 3.70
C THR A 263 6.95 -12.17 4.19
N LEU A 264 8.17 -11.62 4.25
CA LEU A 264 9.37 -12.34 4.69
C LEU A 264 9.63 -12.22 6.21
N VAL A 265 8.94 -11.31 6.91
CA VAL A 265 9.18 -11.03 8.33
C VAL A 265 8.33 -11.94 9.22
N SER A 266 8.95 -12.64 10.18
CA SER A 266 8.27 -13.51 11.15
C SER A 266 7.28 -12.74 12.06
N ASP A 267 6.15 -13.36 12.40
CA ASP A 267 5.08 -12.81 13.25
C ASP A 267 5.56 -12.17 14.57
N LYS A 268 6.67 -12.65 15.15
CA LYS A 268 7.26 -12.07 16.39
C LYS A 268 7.86 -10.68 16.18
N PHE A 269 8.44 -10.40 15.01
CA PHE A 269 8.99 -9.10 14.65
C PHE A 269 7.91 -8.11 14.20
N GLN A 270 6.76 -8.59 13.74
CA GLN A 270 5.63 -7.76 13.36
C GLN A 270 4.98 -7.08 14.58
N ALA A 271 4.95 -7.74 15.73
CA ALA A 271 4.37 -7.20 16.96
C ALA A 271 5.17 -6.01 17.54
N THR A 272 6.51 -6.02 17.45
CA THR A 272 7.36 -4.95 17.98
C THR A 272 7.35 -3.69 17.10
N ALA A 273 7.28 -3.83 15.77
CA ALA A 273 7.15 -2.71 14.85
C ALA A 273 5.83 -1.93 15.04
N VAL A 274 4.74 -2.65 15.36
CA VAL A 274 3.42 -2.06 15.60
C VAL A 274 3.40 -1.20 16.86
N VAL A 275 4.19 -1.51 17.89
CA VAL A 275 4.19 -0.76 19.16
C VAL A 275 4.77 0.66 19.02
N ALA A 276 5.77 0.87 18.17
CA ALA A 276 6.36 2.19 17.93
C ALA A 276 5.42 3.13 17.15
N ASP A 277 4.60 2.59 16.25
CA ASP A 277 3.58 3.34 15.49
C ASP A 277 2.40 3.82 16.39
N ILE A 278 2.11 3.11 17.48
CA ILE A 278 0.97 3.39 18.39
C ILE A 278 1.12 4.72 19.11
N GLU A 279 2.33 5.07 19.57
CA GLU A 279 2.55 6.32 20.32
C GLU A 279 2.32 7.55 19.45
N ASP A 280 2.58 7.44 18.15
CA ASP A 280 2.36 8.52 17.19
C ASP A 280 0.92 8.61 16.66
N GLU A 281 0.15 7.53 16.69
CA GLU A 281 -1.26 7.51 16.27
C GLU A 281 -2.25 8.01 17.35
N ARG A 282 -1.93 7.89 18.65
CA ARG A 282 -2.84 8.29 19.74
C ARG A 282 -3.21 9.78 19.73
N TYR A 283 -2.30 10.66 19.29
CA TYR A 283 -2.51 12.11 19.16
C TYR A 283 -2.56 12.57 17.69
N ALA A 284 -2.74 11.62 16.76
CA ALA A 284 -2.55 11.85 15.35
C ALA A 284 -3.71 12.51 14.61
N ALA A 285 -4.87 12.65 15.24
CA ALA A 285 -6.05 13.15 14.56
C ALA A 285 -5.77 14.50 13.89
N SER A 286 -6.39 14.72 12.72
CA SER A 286 -6.42 16.05 12.12
C SER A 286 -7.18 16.97 13.05
N TYR A 287 -6.79 18.24 13.11
CA TYR A 287 -7.57 19.23 13.85
C TYR A 287 -8.99 19.37 13.30
N ASP A 288 -9.15 19.28 11.97
CA ASP A 288 -10.44 19.36 11.30
C ASP A 288 -11.34 18.15 11.61
N PHE A 289 -10.73 17.01 11.97
CA PHE A 289 -11.41 15.74 12.25
C PHE A 289 -10.80 15.05 13.48
N PRO A 290 -11.09 15.55 14.70
CA PRO A 290 -10.56 14.98 15.94
C PRO A 290 -11.16 13.59 16.22
N THR A 291 -10.33 12.66 16.70
CA THR A 291 -10.78 11.35 17.18
C THR A 291 -11.57 11.49 18.48
N GLU A 292 -12.41 10.50 18.83
CA GLU A 292 -13.25 10.54 20.03
C GLU A 292 -12.48 10.83 21.32
N PHE A 293 -11.25 10.29 21.42
CA PHE A 293 -10.32 10.53 22.53
C PHE A 293 -9.81 11.97 22.66
N ASN A 294 -9.88 12.78 21.59
CA ASN A 294 -9.42 14.17 21.56
C ASN A 294 -10.56 15.18 21.65
N ARG A 295 -11.81 14.73 21.87
CA ARG A 295 -12.94 15.63 22.16
C ARG A 295 -12.75 16.24 23.55
N LYS A 296 -13.01 17.55 23.70
CA LYS A 296 -12.93 18.22 25.01
C LYS A 296 -13.90 17.54 26.01
N PRO A 297 -13.53 17.42 27.29
CA PRO A 297 -14.37 16.80 28.32
C PRO A 297 -15.68 17.56 28.62
N ASP A 298 -15.87 18.75 28.05
CA ASP A 298 -17.07 19.59 28.25
C ASP A 298 -18.27 19.17 27.38
N MET A 299 -18.20 18.04 26.65
CA MET A 299 -19.35 17.50 25.91
C MET A 299 -20.09 16.45 26.75
N GLU A 300 -21.38 16.69 26.99
CA GLU A 300 -22.27 15.76 27.69
C GLU A 300 -22.18 14.33 27.11
N PRO A 301 -22.32 13.29 27.95
CA PRO A 301 -22.13 11.89 27.55
C PRO A 301 -23.11 11.36 26.48
N ASN A 302 -24.12 12.16 26.09
CA ASN A 302 -25.07 11.88 25.00
C ASN A 302 -24.97 12.87 23.82
N ALA A 303 -23.90 13.67 23.71
CA ALA A 303 -23.74 14.61 22.62
C ALA A 303 -23.50 13.90 21.28
N GLU A 304 -24.33 14.22 20.27
CA GLU A 304 -24.21 13.73 18.90
C GLU A 304 -22.82 14.04 18.32
N SER A 305 -22.26 13.14 17.50
CA SER A 305 -20.91 13.32 16.93
C SER A 305 -20.84 14.58 16.06
N SER A 306 -19.72 15.32 16.16
CA SER A 306 -19.52 16.57 15.39
C SER A 306 -19.60 16.38 13.87
N SER A 307 -19.22 15.19 13.39
CA SER A 307 -19.38 14.77 11.99
C SER A 307 -20.84 14.65 11.59
N PHE A 308 -21.70 14.11 12.47
CA PHE A 308 -23.14 14.04 12.25
C PHE A 308 -23.80 15.42 12.31
N LEU A 309 -23.37 16.29 13.23
CA LEU A 309 -23.84 17.68 13.30
C LEU A 309 -23.45 18.48 12.06
N SER A 310 -22.22 18.32 11.56
CA SER A 310 -21.75 18.98 10.33
C SER A 310 -22.47 18.47 9.09
N MET A 311 -22.68 17.15 8.98
CA MET A 311 -23.47 16.54 7.91
C MET A 311 -24.93 17.03 7.95
N ARG A 312 -25.55 17.05 9.12
CA ARG A 312 -26.93 17.54 9.31
C ARG A 312 -27.06 19.02 8.98
N SER A 313 -26.07 19.84 9.37
CA SER A 313 -26.01 21.25 8.98
C SER A 313 -25.85 21.45 7.48
N TRP A 314 -25.03 20.63 6.82
CA TRP A 314 -24.89 20.64 5.36
C TRP A 314 -26.19 20.18 4.67
N LEU A 315 -26.83 19.11 5.14
CA LEU A 315 -28.10 18.60 4.60
C LEU A 315 -29.25 19.61 4.77
N LEU A 316 -29.29 20.32 5.90
CA LEU A 316 -30.20 21.46 6.11
C LEU A 316 -29.93 22.59 5.11
N THR A 317 -28.66 22.95 4.92
CA THR A 317 -28.27 24.04 4.01
C THR A 317 -28.56 23.70 2.54
N GLN A 318 -28.45 22.43 2.17
CA GLN A 318 -28.78 21.94 0.82
C GLN A 318 -30.27 21.59 0.64
N GLY A 319 -31.10 21.74 1.68
CA GLY A 319 -32.55 21.50 1.63
C GLY A 319 -32.95 20.03 1.56
N TYR A 320 -32.05 19.10 1.88
CA TYR A 320 -32.34 17.66 1.90
C TYR A 320 -33.13 17.22 3.13
N ILE A 321 -33.12 18.02 4.21
CA ILE A 321 -33.96 17.83 5.40
C ILE A 321 -34.58 19.17 5.81
N VAL A 322 -35.77 19.12 6.40
CA VAL A 322 -36.57 20.32 6.74
C VAL A 322 -36.35 20.72 8.19
N SER A 323 -36.09 19.75 9.06
CA SER A 323 -35.80 19.95 10.48
C SER A 323 -34.60 19.10 10.89
N PRO A 324 -33.82 19.54 11.90
CA PRO A 324 -32.83 18.67 12.53
C PRO A 324 -33.44 17.28 12.83
N GLY A 325 -34.63 17.20 13.42
CA GLY A 325 -35.24 15.95 13.88
C GLY A 325 -35.51 14.87 12.82
N ASP A 326 -35.38 15.19 11.53
CA ASP A 326 -35.70 14.28 10.42
C ASP A 326 -34.68 13.13 10.26
N ILE A 327 -33.52 13.21 10.93
CA ILE A 327 -32.49 12.15 10.93
C ILE A 327 -32.24 11.69 12.36
N SER A 328 -32.46 10.40 12.64
CA SER A 328 -32.20 9.78 13.94
C SER A 328 -30.70 9.54 14.15
N PRO A 329 -30.13 9.82 15.36
CA PRO A 329 -28.71 9.59 15.67
C PRO A 329 -28.28 8.12 15.61
N ARG A 330 -29.23 7.18 15.50
CA ARG A 330 -28.98 5.74 15.27
C ARG A 330 -28.31 5.42 13.93
N TRP A 331 -28.25 6.37 13.00
CA TRP A 331 -27.53 6.23 11.73
C TRP A 331 -26.04 6.60 11.82
N CYS A 332 -25.51 6.90 13.03
CA CYS A 332 -24.07 7.04 13.23
C CYS A 332 -23.35 5.71 12.88
N PRO A 333 -22.36 5.70 11.98
CA PRO A 333 -21.60 4.48 11.63
C PRO A 333 -20.82 3.89 12.81
N ASP A 334 -20.67 4.66 13.90
CA ASP A 334 -19.81 4.37 15.04
C ASP A 334 -20.60 3.87 16.28
N GLY A 335 -21.92 3.64 16.16
CA GLY A 335 -22.75 3.16 17.27
C GLY A 335 -22.69 1.64 17.46
N SER A 336 -21.81 1.16 18.34
CA SER A 336 -21.81 -0.23 18.80
C SER A 336 -22.95 -0.48 19.81
N THR A 337 -24.11 -0.94 19.35
CA THR A 337 -25.08 -1.71 20.17
C THR A 337 -25.84 -2.69 19.28
N GLY A 338 -25.93 -3.94 19.74
CA GLY A 338 -26.25 -5.10 18.92
C GLY A 338 -27.69 -5.29 18.44
N ASP A 339 -27.75 -6.22 17.48
CA ASP A 339 -28.81 -7.11 17.05
C ASP A 339 -30.12 -6.59 16.44
N THR A 340 -30.38 -7.23 15.30
CA THR A 340 -31.65 -7.67 14.69
C THR A 340 -32.41 -6.76 13.74
N GLU A 341 -32.80 -7.44 12.65
CA GLU A 341 -33.79 -7.10 11.61
C GLU A 341 -33.33 -6.17 10.49
N LEU A 342 -33.25 -6.76 9.28
CA LEU A 342 -33.91 -6.26 8.06
C LEU A 342 -33.71 -7.28 6.94
N GLU A 343 -34.70 -8.18 6.83
CA GLU A 343 -35.12 -8.76 5.55
C GLU A 343 -35.68 -7.66 4.64
N ASP A 344 -35.69 -7.94 3.34
CA ASP A 344 -36.29 -7.20 2.24
C ASP A 344 -35.62 -5.90 1.78
N LEU A 345 -34.87 -6.02 0.66
CA LEU A 345 -34.99 -5.17 -0.53
C LEU A 345 -34.15 -5.79 -1.67
N GLU A 346 -34.83 -6.51 -2.57
CA GLU A 346 -34.26 -7.00 -3.82
C GLU A 346 -34.15 -5.90 -4.90
N ALA A 347 -33.20 -6.13 -5.81
CA ALA A 347 -33.07 -5.61 -7.20
C ALA A 347 -31.99 -4.54 -7.51
N VAL A 348 -30.70 -4.95 -7.52
CA VAL A 348 -29.64 -4.46 -8.45
C VAL A 348 -28.62 -5.61 -8.69
N PRO A 349 -28.03 -5.83 -9.90
CA PRO A 349 -27.29 -7.06 -10.21
C PRO A 349 -26.02 -7.24 -9.38
N ARG A 350 -25.90 -8.41 -8.76
CA ARG A 350 -24.90 -8.81 -7.77
C ARG A 350 -23.46 -8.82 -8.30
N CYS A 351 -22.65 -7.83 -7.90
CA CYS A 351 -21.18 -7.94 -7.77
C CYS A 351 -20.73 -8.26 -6.32
N SER A 352 -21.66 -8.52 -5.40
CA SER A 352 -21.38 -8.70 -3.97
C SER A 352 -20.85 -10.09 -3.58
N SER A 353 -21.04 -11.14 -4.39
CA SER A 353 -20.70 -12.52 -3.98
C SER A 353 -19.20 -12.86 -4.02
N LEU A 354 -18.38 -12.07 -4.72
CA LEU A 354 -16.92 -12.27 -4.80
C LEU A 354 -16.19 -11.75 -3.56
N VAL A 355 -16.71 -10.68 -2.92
CA VAL A 355 -16.12 -10.06 -1.74
C VAL A 355 -16.39 -10.91 -0.49
N THR A 356 -17.59 -11.47 -0.35
CA THR A 356 -17.98 -12.28 0.83
C THR A 356 -17.18 -13.59 0.93
N ARG A 357 -16.81 -14.21 -0.20
CA ARG A 357 -16.01 -15.46 -0.19
C ARG A 357 -14.52 -15.25 0.10
N LEU A 358 -14.00 -14.03 -0.04
CA LEU A 358 -12.65 -13.67 0.38
C LEU A 358 -12.54 -13.44 1.90
N LEU A 359 -13.67 -13.31 2.60
CA LEU A 359 -13.73 -12.80 3.98
C LEU A 359 -14.18 -13.82 5.04
N HIS A 360 -14.59 -15.03 4.67
CA HIS A 360 -15.00 -16.05 5.65
C HIS A 360 -14.10 -17.29 5.62
N PRO A 361 -13.38 -17.60 6.73
CA PRO A 361 -12.99 -18.96 7.04
C PRO A 361 -14.26 -19.80 7.26
N SER A 362 -14.22 -21.09 6.91
CA SER A 362 -15.25 -22.05 7.30
C SER A 362 -15.55 -21.96 8.82
N PRO A 363 -16.79 -22.22 9.26
CA PRO A 363 -17.23 -21.91 10.62
C PRO A 363 -16.59 -22.88 11.63
N LEU A 364 -15.56 -22.41 12.31
CA LEU A 364 -15.13 -22.98 13.58
C LEU A 364 -14.91 -21.83 14.57
N GLN A 365 -15.84 -21.76 15.54
CA GLN A 365 -15.87 -20.93 16.75
C GLN A 365 -16.10 -19.41 16.60
N ALA A 366 -17.03 -18.93 17.44
CA ALA A 366 -17.40 -17.53 17.59
C ALA A 366 -16.19 -16.64 17.92
N PRO A 367 -16.10 -15.42 17.37
CA PRO A 367 -14.96 -14.55 17.59
C PRO A 367 -14.96 -14.03 19.03
N GLN A 368 -13.92 -14.34 19.79
CA GLN A 368 -13.57 -13.58 20.98
C GLN A 368 -13.24 -12.15 20.54
N VAL A 369 -13.92 -11.17 21.13
CA VAL A 369 -13.66 -9.73 20.94
C VAL A 369 -12.26 -9.42 21.48
N LEU A 370 -11.27 -9.46 20.59
CA LEU A 370 -9.92 -8.95 20.86
C LEU A 370 -9.91 -7.44 20.53
N PRO A 371 -9.23 -6.60 21.32
CA PRO A 371 -9.15 -5.17 21.08
C PRO A 371 -8.57 -4.88 19.70
N GLU A 372 -9.15 -3.88 19.00
CA GLU A 372 -8.72 -3.44 17.66
C GLU A 372 -7.21 -3.20 17.65
N ARG A 373 -6.47 -4.00 16.86
CA ARG A 373 -5.03 -3.83 16.68
C ARG A 373 -4.77 -2.67 15.72
N PRO A 374 -3.66 -1.92 15.90
CA PRO A 374 -3.32 -0.78 15.05
C PRO A 374 -3.18 -1.19 13.59
N ILE A 375 -3.51 -0.24 12.71
CA ILE A 375 -3.39 -0.40 11.25
C ILE A 375 -1.91 -0.56 10.90
N GLY A 376 -1.46 -1.77 10.59
CA GLY A 376 -0.07 -2.03 10.24
C GLY A 376 0.39 -1.23 9.00
N SER A 377 1.68 -0.89 8.92
CA SER A 377 2.27 -0.13 7.79
C SER A 377 1.89 -0.67 6.41
N HIS A 378 1.78 -2.00 6.26
CA HIS A 378 1.33 -2.65 5.03
C HIS A 378 -0.09 -2.23 4.60
N VAL A 379 -1.00 -1.94 5.54
CA VAL A 379 -2.36 -1.47 5.22
C VAL A 379 -2.31 -0.08 4.61
N ARG A 380 -1.46 0.81 5.13
CA ARG A 380 -1.24 2.18 4.61
C ARG A 380 -0.73 2.14 3.17
N GLN A 381 0.21 1.24 2.88
CA GLN A 381 0.73 1.00 1.53
C GLN A 381 -0.39 0.54 0.57
N THR A 382 -1.24 -0.40 1.01
CA THR A 382 -2.39 -0.85 0.18
C THR A 382 -3.47 0.22 -0.02
N GLN A 383 -3.59 1.22 0.86
CA GLN A 383 -4.50 2.35 0.68
C GLN A 383 -4.04 3.26 -0.48
N LEU A 384 -2.75 3.64 -0.51
CA LEU A 384 -2.17 4.43 -1.60
C LEU A 384 -2.29 3.69 -2.94
N LEU A 385 -1.90 2.42 -3.00
CA LEU A 385 -2.05 1.60 -4.21
C LEU A 385 -3.51 1.48 -4.65
N SER A 386 -4.45 1.41 -3.69
CA SER A 386 -5.87 1.40 -4.00
C SER A 386 -6.33 2.72 -4.62
N ARG A 387 -5.81 3.87 -4.20
CA ARG A 387 -6.10 5.18 -4.84
C ARG A 387 -5.65 5.22 -6.29
N PHE A 388 -4.41 4.80 -6.55
CA PHE A 388 -3.86 4.76 -7.90
C PHE A 388 -4.66 3.82 -8.82
N SER A 389 -5.16 2.70 -8.30
CA SER A 389 -6.00 1.79 -9.11
C SER A 389 -7.38 2.37 -9.47
N MET A 390 -7.80 3.49 -8.88
CA MET A 390 -9.04 4.20 -9.22
C MET A 390 -8.83 5.29 -10.28
N TYR A 391 -7.61 5.47 -10.79
CA TYR A 391 -7.35 6.42 -11.87
C TYR A 391 -8.09 5.98 -13.14
N VAL A 392 -8.38 6.94 -14.03
CA VAL A 392 -9.05 6.69 -15.31
C VAL A 392 -8.28 5.63 -16.11
N ASP A 393 -6.97 5.78 -16.18
CA ASP A 393 -6.05 4.78 -16.72
C ASP A 393 -5.04 4.33 -15.65
N PRO A 394 -5.30 3.20 -14.96
CA PRO A 394 -4.40 2.63 -13.98
C PRO A 394 -3.43 1.60 -14.59
N SER A 395 -3.25 1.58 -15.91
CA SER A 395 -2.39 0.60 -16.61
C SER A 395 -0.93 0.62 -16.13
N PHE A 396 -0.44 1.74 -15.60
CA PHE A 396 0.88 1.86 -14.97
C PHE A 396 1.07 0.97 -13.73
N LEU A 397 -0.02 0.51 -13.09
CA LEU A 397 0.03 -0.49 -12.02
C LEU A 397 0.13 -1.93 -12.56
N VAL A 398 -0.11 -2.16 -13.84
CA VAL A 398 -0.06 -3.49 -14.47
C VAL A 398 1.34 -3.73 -15.02
N THR A 399 2.31 -3.81 -14.11
CA THR A 399 3.70 -4.21 -14.41
C THR A 399 4.01 -5.56 -13.80
N THR A 400 5.00 -6.27 -14.35
CA THR A 400 5.44 -7.57 -13.82
C THR A 400 5.80 -7.49 -12.34
N ALA A 401 6.49 -6.43 -11.92
CA ALA A 401 6.87 -6.22 -10.52
C ALA A 401 5.65 -5.97 -9.61
N VAL A 402 4.71 -5.12 -10.02
CA VAL A 402 3.53 -4.80 -9.20
C VAL A 402 2.61 -6.01 -9.07
N LEU A 403 2.31 -6.70 -10.17
CA LEU A 403 1.49 -7.91 -10.14
C LEU A 403 2.14 -9.01 -9.28
N ARG A 404 3.46 -9.23 -9.44
CA ARG A 404 4.23 -10.18 -8.64
C ARG A 404 4.15 -9.84 -7.15
N GLY A 405 4.43 -8.60 -6.76
CA GLY A 405 4.46 -8.22 -5.36
C GLY A 405 3.08 -8.21 -4.70
N LEU A 406 2.04 -7.77 -5.41
CA LEU A 406 0.66 -7.89 -4.93
C LEU A 406 0.23 -9.35 -4.76
N LEU A 407 0.58 -10.23 -5.70
CA LEU A 407 0.26 -11.66 -5.59
C LEU A 407 1.05 -12.34 -4.47
N ASN A 408 2.33 -12.03 -4.33
CA ASN A 408 3.17 -12.52 -3.23
C ASN A 408 2.60 -12.09 -1.88
N TYR A 409 2.13 -10.85 -1.78
CA TYR A 409 1.48 -10.35 -0.58
C TYR A 409 0.15 -11.05 -0.29
N VAL A 410 -0.74 -11.18 -1.29
CA VAL A 410 -2.04 -11.84 -1.14
C VAL A 410 -1.89 -13.32 -0.77
N LEU A 411 -0.91 -14.02 -1.33
CA LEU A 411 -0.71 -15.46 -1.12
C LEU A 411 0.20 -15.80 0.06
N GLY A 412 1.12 -14.91 0.42
CA GLY A 412 2.18 -15.18 1.39
C GLY A 412 2.04 -14.48 2.74
N ALA A 413 1.25 -13.41 2.85
CA ALA A 413 1.04 -12.74 4.13
C ALA A 413 0.13 -13.59 5.05
N ALA A 414 0.42 -13.62 6.35
CA ALA A 414 -0.42 -14.31 7.33
C ALA A 414 -1.84 -13.72 7.42
N ARG A 415 -1.97 -12.41 7.21
CA ARG A 415 -3.24 -11.65 7.20
C ARG A 415 -3.21 -10.56 6.11
N PRO A 416 -3.40 -10.92 4.83
CA PRO A 416 -3.34 -9.95 3.74
C PRO A 416 -4.52 -8.97 3.82
N SER A 417 -4.26 -7.69 3.57
CA SER A 417 -5.34 -6.70 3.46
C SER A 417 -6.27 -7.04 2.29
N PRO A 418 -7.61 -7.03 2.49
CA PRO A 418 -8.57 -7.28 1.41
C PRO A 418 -8.53 -6.22 0.30
N ARG A 419 -7.86 -5.07 0.54
CA ARG A 419 -7.62 -4.06 -0.49
C ARG A 419 -6.71 -4.58 -1.60
N ALA A 420 -5.72 -5.42 -1.29
CA ALA A 420 -4.78 -5.93 -2.30
C ALA A 420 -5.49 -6.79 -3.37
N ALA A 421 -6.38 -7.69 -2.95
CA ALA A 421 -7.20 -8.47 -3.88
C ALA A 421 -8.16 -7.58 -4.69
N ARG A 422 -8.76 -6.56 -4.05
CA ARG A 422 -9.63 -5.58 -4.74
C ARG A 422 -8.88 -4.76 -5.79
N ILE A 423 -7.62 -4.39 -5.55
CA ILE A 423 -6.78 -3.72 -6.54
C ILE A 423 -6.63 -4.60 -7.78
N LEU A 424 -6.23 -5.87 -7.62
CA LEU A 424 -6.09 -6.81 -8.73
C LEU A 424 -7.39 -6.97 -9.53
N LEU A 425 -8.53 -7.10 -8.84
CA LEU A 425 -9.83 -7.21 -9.49
C LEU A 425 -10.21 -5.94 -10.25
N ARG A 426 -9.96 -4.76 -9.67
CA ARG A 426 -10.24 -3.47 -10.31
C ARG A 426 -9.39 -3.27 -11.56
N LEU A 427 -8.10 -3.63 -11.50
CA LEU A 427 -7.22 -3.61 -12.66
C LEU A 427 -7.73 -4.57 -13.75
N ALA A 428 -8.10 -5.81 -13.38
CA ALA A 428 -8.62 -6.81 -14.32
C ALA A 428 -9.96 -6.41 -14.96
N ALA A 429 -10.75 -5.58 -14.27
CA ALA A 429 -12.03 -5.08 -14.76
C ALA A 429 -11.94 -3.78 -15.56
N ASN A 430 -10.79 -3.10 -15.60
CA ASN A 430 -10.63 -1.86 -16.34
C ASN A 430 -10.15 -2.16 -17.79
N PRO A 431 -10.84 -1.67 -18.83
CA PRO A 431 -10.46 -1.91 -20.23
C PRO A 431 -9.07 -1.38 -20.58
N ASN A 432 -8.65 -0.25 -20.00
CA ASN A 432 -7.33 0.36 -20.26
C ASN A 432 -6.17 -0.52 -19.79
N CYS A 433 -6.44 -1.44 -18.87
CA CYS A 433 -5.45 -2.38 -18.35
C CYS A 433 -5.26 -3.63 -19.24
N LEU A 434 -6.18 -3.92 -20.17
CA LEU A 434 -6.18 -5.19 -20.92
C LEU A 434 -4.87 -5.38 -21.69
N GLU A 435 -4.44 -4.36 -22.44
CA GLU A 435 -3.21 -4.41 -23.23
C GLU A 435 -1.98 -4.65 -22.33
N ALA A 436 -1.91 -3.97 -21.19
CA ALA A 436 -0.85 -4.14 -20.22
C ALA A 436 -0.85 -5.54 -19.57
N PHE A 437 -2.02 -6.12 -19.29
CA PHE A 437 -2.15 -7.49 -18.79
C PHE A 437 -1.67 -8.53 -19.79
N VAL A 438 -1.94 -8.31 -21.08
CA VAL A 438 -1.44 -9.19 -22.15
C VAL A 438 0.08 -9.08 -22.22
N ARG A 439 0.63 -7.86 -22.33
CA ARG A 439 2.08 -7.64 -22.48
C ARG A 439 2.91 -8.13 -21.30
N THR A 440 2.40 -8.03 -20.08
CA THR A 440 3.12 -8.50 -18.88
C THR A 440 2.95 -9.99 -18.61
N HIS A 441 2.28 -10.73 -19.50
CA HIS A 441 1.83 -12.11 -19.26
C HIS A 441 0.99 -12.25 -17.98
N GLY A 442 0.43 -11.14 -17.47
CA GLY A 442 -0.26 -11.07 -16.19
C GLY A 442 -1.44 -12.01 -16.10
N ILE A 443 -2.14 -12.27 -17.20
CA ILE A 443 -3.27 -13.21 -17.28
C ILE A 443 -2.85 -14.63 -16.90
N SER A 444 -1.76 -15.12 -17.52
CA SER A 444 -1.21 -16.45 -17.24
C SER A 444 -0.62 -16.53 -15.83
N THR A 445 0.04 -15.46 -15.37
CA THR A 445 0.61 -15.37 -14.02
C THR A 445 -0.47 -15.39 -12.94
N LEU A 446 -1.57 -14.65 -13.13
CA LEU A 446 -2.73 -14.68 -12.24
C LEU A 446 -3.31 -16.09 -12.14
N HIS A 447 -3.55 -16.73 -13.29
CA HIS A 447 -4.12 -18.07 -13.33
C HIS A 447 -3.19 -19.11 -12.65
N LEU A 448 -1.91 -19.17 -13.05
CA LEU A 448 -0.97 -20.15 -12.50
C LEU A 448 -0.70 -19.97 -11.00
N ARG A 449 -0.57 -18.72 -10.53
CA ARG A 449 -0.34 -18.46 -9.10
C ARG A 449 -1.58 -18.73 -8.25
N LEU A 450 -2.75 -18.27 -8.69
CA LEU A 450 -3.97 -18.37 -7.87
C LEU A 450 -4.68 -19.75 -7.97
N CYS A 451 -4.57 -20.45 -9.11
CA CYS A 451 -5.18 -21.76 -9.30
C CYS A 451 -4.21 -22.92 -8.95
N HIS A 452 -2.92 -22.77 -9.26
CA HIS A 452 -1.95 -23.85 -9.15
C HIS A 452 -0.82 -23.58 -8.15
N GLY A 453 -0.71 -22.38 -7.58
CA GLY A 453 0.38 -22.02 -6.67
C GLY A 453 1.76 -21.97 -7.32
N LEU A 454 1.81 -21.93 -8.66
CA LEU A 454 3.04 -21.95 -9.44
C LEU A 454 3.49 -20.52 -9.76
N CYS A 455 4.73 -20.19 -9.43
CA CYS A 455 5.38 -18.95 -9.84
C CYS A 455 6.26 -19.22 -11.09
N PRO A 456 5.84 -18.81 -12.30
CA PRO A 456 6.62 -19.09 -13.51
C PRO A 456 7.95 -18.31 -13.54
N ASP A 457 7.98 -17.15 -12.89
CA ASP A 457 9.14 -16.24 -12.88
C ASP A 457 10.31 -16.73 -12.00
N ASP A 458 10.07 -17.69 -11.10
CA ASP A 458 11.03 -18.14 -10.10
C ASP A 458 11.56 -19.54 -10.41
N PHE A 459 12.00 -19.79 -11.65
CA PHE A 459 12.47 -21.12 -12.05
C PHE A 459 13.80 -21.50 -11.36
N PRO A 460 13.93 -22.72 -10.77
CA PRO A 460 12.93 -23.79 -10.69
C PRO A 460 11.75 -23.44 -9.78
N ALA A 461 10.53 -23.56 -10.31
CA ALA A 461 9.32 -22.99 -9.74
C ALA A 461 9.15 -23.36 -8.26
N ARG A 462 9.15 -22.36 -7.37
CA ARG A 462 8.77 -22.56 -5.98
C ARG A 462 7.27 -22.86 -5.92
N VAL A 463 6.91 -24.06 -5.47
CA VAL A 463 5.53 -24.41 -5.12
C VAL A 463 5.25 -23.79 -3.76
N PHE A 464 4.43 -22.75 -3.72
CA PHE A 464 3.91 -22.28 -2.44
C PHE A 464 3.00 -23.37 -1.87
N ALA A 465 3.16 -23.71 -0.59
CA ALA A 465 2.33 -24.70 0.09
C ALA A 465 0.86 -24.37 -0.19
N ARG A 466 0.09 -25.39 -0.61
CA ARG A 466 -1.32 -25.28 -1.02
C ARG A 466 -2.14 -24.49 0.02
N VAL A 467 -2.25 -23.19 -0.16
CA VAL A 467 -3.28 -22.40 0.50
C VAL A 467 -4.54 -22.73 -0.27
N SER A 468 -5.46 -23.43 0.39
CA SER A 468 -6.82 -23.60 -0.10
C SER A 468 -7.40 -22.23 -0.43
N VAL A 469 -7.56 -21.96 -1.72
CA VAL A 469 -8.56 -21.05 -2.30
C VAL A 469 -8.24 -19.54 -2.29
N CYS A 470 -7.70 -19.08 -3.41
CA CYS A 470 -8.21 -17.89 -4.10
C CYS A 470 -8.67 -18.21 -5.54
N VAL A 471 -9.00 -19.49 -5.81
CA VAL A 471 -9.44 -19.97 -7.13
C VAL A 471 -10.66 -19.17 -7.61
N SER A 472 -11.62 -18.90 -6.72
CA SER A 472 -12.79 -18.05 -7.04
C SER A 472 -12.41 -16.63 -7.46
N ALA A 473 -11.42 -16.02 -6.80
CA ALA A 473 -10.91 -14.71 -7.14
C ALA A 473 -10.15 -14.74 -8.47
N ALA A 474 -9.36 -15.78 -8.74
CA ALA A 474 -8.68 -16.00 -10.01
C ALA A 474 -9.69 -16.07 -11.17
N TRP A 475 -10.73 -16.88 -11.02
CA TRP A 475 -11.81 -17.00 -11.99
C TRP A 475 -12.61 -15.71 -12.13
N GLY A 476 -12.81 -14.95 -11.04
CA GLY A 476 -13.40 -13.63 -11.06
C GLY A 476 -12.58 -12.65 -11.92
N MET A 477 -11.26 -12.57 -11.70
CA MET A 477 -10.36 -11.72 -12.48
C MET A 477 -10.30 -12.14 -13.95
N LEU A 478 -10.19 -13.44 -14.22
CA LEU A 478 -10.22 -13.97 -15.59
C LEU A 478 -11.56 -13.67 -16.27
N ARG A 479 -12.68 -13.78 -15.57
CA ARG A 479 -14.00 -13.42 -16.10
C ARG A 479 -14.07 -11.93 -16.44
N SER A 480 -13.57 -11.06 -15.57
CA SER A 480 -13.50 -9.62 -15.85
C SER A 480 -12.66 -9.33 -17.09
N LEU A 481 -11.48 -9.94 -17.20
CA LEU A 481 -10.61 -9.79 -18.37
C LEU A 481 -11.24 -10.33 -19.66
N ARG A 482 -12.00 -11.43 -19.60
CA ARG A 482 -12.78 -11.94 -20.75
C ARG A 482 -13.81 -10.94 -21.22
N ILE A 483 -14.58 -10.35 -20.30
CA ILE A 483 -15.58 -9.32 -20.63
C ILE A 483 -14.89 -8.14 -21.33
N GLN A 484 -13.73 -7.70 -20.84
CA GLN A 484 -12.97 -6.64 -21.49
C GLN A 484 -12.46 -7.05 -22.87
N ALA A 485 -11.94 -8.27 -23.02
CA ALA A 485 -11.45 -8.82 -24.29
C ALA A 485 -12.54 -8.95 -25.37
N GLU A 486 -13.75 -9.32 -24.97
CA GLU A 486 -14.90 -9.50 -25.88
C GLU A 486 -15.60 -8.18 -26.22
N SER A 487 -15.26 -7.08 -25.55
CA SER A 487 -15.73 -5.74 -25.92
C SER A 487 -15.19 -5.31 -27.29
N GLY A 488 -15.85 -4.34 -27.94
CA GLY A 488 -15.37 -3.79 -29.22
C GLY A 488 -13.97 -3.19 -29.11
N PHE A 489 -13.69 -2.48 -28.01
CA PHE A 489 -12.37 -1.93 -27.70
C PHE A 489 -11.33 -3.04 -27.49
N GLY A 490 -11.65 -4.05 -26.68
CA GLY A 490 -10.74 -5.15 -26.38
C GLY A 490 -10.42 -6.02 -27.58
N THR A 491 -11.42 -6.31 -28.43
CA THR A 491 -11.20 -7.04 -29.69
C THR A 491 -10.27 -6.26 -30.62
N GLY A 492 -10.46 -4.93 -30.72
CA GLY A 492 -9.55 -4.05 -31.46
C GLY A 492 -8.12 -4.09 -30.92
N THR A 493 -7.96 -4.04 -29.60
CA THR A 493 -6.67 -4.13 -28.90
C THR A 493 -5.97 -5.46 -29.18
N LEU A 494 -6.67 -6.59 -29.07
CA LEU A 494 -6.11 -7.92 -29.32
C LEU A 494 -5.70 -8.12 -30.79
N ASN A 495 -6.52 -7.65 -31.74
CA ASN A 495 -6.17 -7.64 -33.16
C ASN A 495 -4.89 -6.83 -33.41
N HIS A 496 -4.81 -5.63 -32.84
CA HIS A 496 -3.62 -4.78 -32.94
C HIS A 496 -2.37 -5.49 -32.40
N LEU A 497 -2.47 -6.17 -31.26
CA LEU A 497 -1.33 -6.92 -30.68
C LEU A 497 -0.91 -8.12 -31.53
N LEU A 498 -1.84 -8.88 -32.13
CA LEU A 498 -1.51 -9.99 -33.03
C LEU A 498 -0.84 -9.51 -34.33
N LEU A 499 -1.23 -8.34 -34.81
CA LEU A 499 -0.68 -7.71 -36.01
C LEU A 499 0.57 -6.85 -35.72
N SER A 500 0.94 -6.65 -34.45
CA SER A 500 2.12 -5.87 -34.03
C SER A 500 3.40 -6.39 -34.68
N THR A 501 4.35 -5.53 -35.01
CA THR A 501 5.65 -5.98 -35.55
C THR A 501 6.53 -6.67 -34.52
N ARG A 502 6.25 -6.48 -33.22
CA ARG A 502 7.02 -7.04 -32.12
C ARG A 502 6.62 -8.48 -31.85
N GLN A 503 7.56 -9.41 -32.02
CA GLN A 503 7.29 -10.83 -31.80
C GLN A 503 6.88 -11.16 -30.35
N GLY A 504 7.40 -10.41 -29.37
CA GLY A 504 7.00 -10.54 -27.97
C GLY A 504 5.51 -10.21 -27.73
N ASP A 505 5.00 -9.14 -28.35
CA ASP A 505 3.58 -8.77 -28.25
C ASP A 505 2.68 -9.84 -28.87
N LYS A 506 3.07 -10.37 -30.05
CA LYS A 506 2.35 -11.48 -30.70
C LYS A 506 2.30 -12.73 -29.82
N ALA A 507 3.45 -13.12 -29.26
CA ALA A 507 3.58 -14.30 -28.42
C ALA A 507 2.79 -14.15 -27.11
N ALA A 508 2.81 -12.97 -26.50
CA ALA A 508 2.04 -12.65 -25.31
C ALA A 508 0.53 -12.67 -25.58
N CYS A 509 0.11 -12.09 -26.71
CA CYS A 509 -1.29 -12.11 -27.15
C CYS A 509 -1.76 -13.52 -27.45
N ALA A 510 -1.01 -14.30 -28.25
CA ALA A 510 -1.33 -15.69 -28.57
C ALA A 510 -1.55 -16.55 -27.31
N LEU A 511 -0.70 -16.38 -26.30
CA LEU A 511 -0.84 -17.03 -24.99
C LEU A 511 -2.11 -16.56 -24.25
N ALA A 512 -2.37 -15.25 -24.22
CA ALA A 512 -3.53 -14.68 -23.54
C ALA A 512 -4.86 -15.17 -24.12
N LEU A 513 -4.94 -15.35 -25.44
CA LEU A 513 -6.17 -15.78 -26.12
C LEU A 513 -6.71 -17.13 -25.62
N LEU A 514 -5.83 -18.04 -25.19
CA LEU A 514 -6.25 -19.33 -24.61
C LEU A 514 -7.04 -19.18 -23.30
N TYR A 515 -6.79 -18.09 -22.56
CA TYR A 515 -7.54 -17.76 -21.35
C TYR A 515 -8.77 -16.90 -21.62
N LEU A 516 -8.69 -16.03 -22.64
CA LEU A 516 -9.67 -14.97 -22.92
C LEU A 516 -10.80 -15.39 -23.87
N CYS A 517 -10.50 -16.09 -24.97
CA CYS A 517 -11.49 -16.36 -26.02
C CYS A 517 -12.34 -17.58 -25.68
N ARG A 518 -13.54 -17.35 -25.14
CA ARG A 518 -14.56 -18.40 -24.92
C ARG A 518 -15.71 -18.30 -25.91
N ASN A 519 -15.97 -17.12 -26.46
CA ASN A 519 -16.92 -16.93 -27.54
C ASN A 519 -16.41 -17.55 -28.86
N GLU A 520 -17.21 -18.44 -29.47
CA GLU A 520 -16.84 -19.23 -30.64
C GLU A 520 -16.37 -18.41 -31.87
N PRO A 521 -17.11 -17.38 -32.34
CA PRO A 521 -16.66 -16.49 -33.42
C PRO A 521 -15.35 -15.77 -33.11
N LEU A 522 -15.17 -15.27 -31.89
CA LEU A 522 -13.91 -14.59 -31.51
C LEU A 522 -12.75 -15.59 -31.46
N ARG A 523 -13.00 -16.79 -30.93
CA ARG A 523 -12.05 -17.90 -30.85
C ARG A 523 -11.59 -18.33 -32.25
N ARG A 524 -12.51 -18.61 -33.17
CA ARG A 524 -12.17 -18.98 -34.56
C ARG A 524 -11.35 -17.88 -35.23
N ARG A 525 -11.83 -16.63 -35.16
CA ARG A 525 -11.15 -15.49 -35.78
C ARG A 525 -9.74 -15.26 -35.26
N LEU A 526 -9.53 -15.21 -33.94
CA LEU A 526 -8.23 -14.83 -33.38
C LEU A 526 -7.24 -16.01 -33.25
N LEU A 527 -7.71 -17.21 -32.90
CA LEU A 527 -6.82 -18.36 -32.75
C LEU A 527 -6.55 -19.10 -34.06
N VAL A 528 -7.54 -19.18 -34.96
CA VAL A 528 -7.45 -19.95 -36.21
C VAL A 528 -7.18 -19.01 -37.39
N ASP A 529 -8.11 -18.10 -37.71
CA ASP A 529 -8.02 -17.29 -38.93
C ASP A 529 -6.83 -16.33 -38.92
N GLN A 530 -6.46 -15.82 -37.73
CA GLN A 530 -5.28 -14.97 -37.52
C GLN A 530 -4.05 -15.76 -37.01
N CYS A 531 -4.05 -17.08 -37.14
CA CYS A 531 -2.92 -17.96 -36.82
C CYS A 531 -2.41 -17.86 -35.36
N GLY A 532 -3.23 -17.40 -34.41
CA GLY A 532 -2.82 -17.24 -33.01
C GLY A 532 -2.27 -18.53 -32.38
N LEU A 533 -2.87 -19.69 -32.67
CA LEU A 533 -2.38 -20.98 -32.19
C LEU A 533 -1.02 -21.36 -32.81
N GLN A 534 -0.84 -21.10 -34.11
CA GLN A 534 0.42 -21.36 -34.80
C GLN A 534 1.54 -20.45 -34.26
N LEU A 535 1.22 -19.19 -33.96
CA LEU A 535 2.15 -18.25 -33.33
C LEU A 535 2.58 -18.73 -31.95
N LEU A 536 1.66 -19.24 -31.13
CA LEU A 536 1.99 -19.82 -29.82
C LEU A 536 2.94 -21.01 -29.94
N VAL A 537 2.59 -22.01 -30.74
CA VAL A 537 3.37 -23.26 -30.89
C VAL A 537 4.75 -22.96 -31.50
N SER A 538 4.81 -22.12 -32.53
CA SER A 538 6.08 -21.73 -33.14
C SER A 538 6.97 -20.96 -32.17
N HIS A 539 6.40 -20.14 -31.27
CA HIS A 539 7.18 -19.45 -30.25
C HIS A 539 7.61 -20.40 -29.12
N MET A 540 6.78 -21.33 -28.68
CA MET A 540 7.17 -22.37 -27.70
C MET A 540 8.37 -23.19 -28.17
N LEU A 541 8.38 -23.57 -29.45
CA LEU A 541 9.46 -24.36 -30.05
C LEU A 541 10.78 -23.61 -30.18
N ARG A 542 10.74 -22.27 -30.27
CA ARG A 542 11.91 -21.41 -30.48
C ARG A 542 12.34 -20.67 -29.22
N SER A 543 11.51 -20.63 -28.18
CA SER A 543 11.74 -19.81 -27.00
C SER A 543 12.84 -20.42 -26.12
N PRO A 544 13.90 -19.66 -25.80
CA PRO A 544 14.89 -20.08 -24.82
C PRO A 544 14.42 -19.89 -23.37
N ASP A 545 13.29 -19.19 -23.14
CA ASP A 545 12.76 -18.88 -21.81
C ASP A 545 11.87 -20.01 -21.27
N PRO A 546 12.33 -20.77 -20.24
CA PRO A 546 11.54 -21.85 -19.65
C PRO A 546 10.23 -21.36 -19.03
N SER A 547 10.20 -20.10 -18.55
CA SER A 547 9.01 -19.55 -17.90
C SER A 547 7.87 -19.33 -18.90
N TYR A 548 8.18 -18.96 -20.15
CA TYR A 548 7.19 -18.91 -21.23
C TYR A 548 6.63 -20.29 -21.56
N VAL A 549 7.49 -21.32 -21.63
CA VAL A 549 7.05 -22.70 -21.91
C VAL A 549 6.11 -23.21 -20.81
N VAL A 550 6.42 -22.97 -19.53
CA VAL A 550 5.53 -23.31 -18.41
C VAL A 550 4.18 -22.61 -18.54
N ARG A 551 4.17 -21.31 -18.90
CA ARG A 551 2.93 -20.56 -19.12
C ARG A 551 2.10 -21.13 -20.27
N ALA A 552 2.74 -21.39 -21.40
CA ALA A 552 2.07 -21.88 -22.60
C ALA A 552 1.51 -23.30 -22.41
N THR A 553 2.27 -24.19 -21.78
CA THR A 553 1.80 -25.53 -21.43
C THR A 553 0.61 -25.48 -20.47
N GLY A 554 0.67 -24.62 -19.44
CA GLY A 554 -0.46 -24.42 -18.51
C GLY A 554 -1.70 -23.87 -19.21
N ALA A 555 -1.52 -22.93 -20.15
CA ALA A 555 -2.61 -22.35 -20.93
C ALA A 555 -3.27 -23.37 -21.86
N LEU A 556 -2.47 -24.21 -22.54
CA LEU A 556 -2.96 -25.29 -23.40
C LEU A 556 -3.74 -26.34 -22.61
N LEU A 557 -3.22 -26.75 -21.45
CA LEU A 557 -3.90 -27.71 -20.57
C LEU A 557 -5.27 -27.20 -20.14
N GLU A 558 -5.36 -25.93 -19.75
CA GLU A 558 -6.61 -25.30 -19.33
C GLU A 558 -7.57 -25.11 -20.51
N PHE A 559 -7.05 -24.77 -21.69
CA PHE A 559 -7.85 -24.64 -22.90
C PHE A 559 -8.52 -25.97 -23.28
N CYS A 560 -7.74 -27.07 -23.33
CA CYS A 560 -8.24 -28.40 -23.66
C CYS A 560 -9.21 -28.97 -22.62
N SER A 561 -8.96 -28.74 -21.32
CA SER A 561 -9.78 -29.27 -20.23
C SER A 561 -11.21 -28.71 -20.21
N LEU A 562 -11.44 -27.56 -20.84
CA LEU A 562 -12.74 -26.90 -20.90
C LEU A 562 -13.57 -27.28 -22.14
N GLU A 563 -12.94 -27.75 -23.22
CA GLU A 563 -13.65 -28.22 -24.42
C GLU A 563 -14.36 -29.56 -24.18
N GLY A 564 -13.80 -30.43 -23.35
CA GLY A 564 -14.39 -31.73 -22.98
C GLY A 564 -15.69 -31.67 -22.16
N LYS A 565 -16.14 -30.48 -21.75
CA LYS A 565 -17.38 -30.28 -20.97
C LYS A 565 -18.54 -29.66 -21.77
N SER A 566 -18.32 -29.35 -23.05
CA SER A 566 -19.30 -28.66 -23.91
C SER A 566 -19.97 -29.53 -24.98
N GLY A 567 -19.66 -30.83 -25.04
CA GLY A 567 -20.35 -31.80 -25.88
C GLY A 567 -21.56 -32.41 -25.17
N THR A 568 -22.68 -32.55 -25.89
CA THR A 568 -23.92 -33.28 -25.55
C THR A 568 -23.71 -34.53 -24.68
N PRO A 569 -24.65 -34.89 -23.79
CA PRO A 569 -24.57 -36.12 -23.01
C PRO A 569 -24.70 -37.33 -23.94
N SER A 570 -23.58 -37.84 -24.45
CA SER A 570 -23.50 -39.15 -25.09
C SER A 570 -23.55 -40.20 -23.99
N SER A 571 -24.49 -41.14 -24.08
CA SER A 571 -24.76 -42.23 -23.14
C SER A 571 -23.70 -43.34 -23.17
N SER A 572 -22.42 -43.00 -23.28
CA SER A 572 -21.31 -43.95 -23.21
C SER A 572 -20.43 -43.65 -22.00
N PRO A 573 -19.94 -44.68 -21.28
CA PRO A 573 -19.09 -44.48 -20.12
C PRO A 573 -17.78 -43.79 -20.54
N PRO A 574 -17.15 -42.99 -19.66
CA PRO A 574 -15.93 -42.28 -19.99
C PRO A 574 -14.83 -43.29 -20.37
N PRO A 575 -14.02 -43.04 -21.43
CA PRO A 575 -12.86 -43.87 -21.69
C PRO A 575 -11.92 -43.78 -20.49
N HIS A 576 -11.47 -44.95 -20.02
CA HIS A 576 -10.44 -45.06 -18.99
C HIS A 576 -9.16 -44.38 -19.47
N HIS A 577 -8.95 -43.12 -19.08
CA HIS A 577 -7.63 -42.52 -19.13
C HIS A 577 -6.79 -43.14 -18.01
N PRO A 578 -5.65 -43.80 -18.29
CA PRO A 578 -4.70 -44.13 -17.25
C PRO A 578 -4.21 -42.81 -16.60
N PRO A 579 -3.94 -42.79 -15.29
CA PRO A 579 -3.47 -41.59 -14.60
C PRO A 579 -2.18 -41.07 -15.25
N PRO A 580 -1.87 -39.76 -15.15
CA PRO A 580 -0.61 -39.23 -15.65
C PRO A 580 0.53 -39.97 -14.96
N GLY A 581 1.24 -40.79 -15.75
CA GLY A 581 2.40 -41.52 -15.28
C GLY A 581 3.39 -40.55 -14.67
N LYS A 582 3.93 -40.90 -13.51
CA LYS A 582 5.08 -40.22 -12.92
C LYS A 582 6.15 -40.09 -14.02
N PHE A 583 6.70 -38.89 -14.23
CA PHE A 583 7.87 -38.69 -15.08
C PHE A 583 9.03 -39.49 -14.49
N THR A 584 9.15 -40.75 -14.87
CA THR A 584 10.32 -41.58 -14.62
C THR A 584 11.33 -41.23 -15.70
N SER A 585 12.46 -40.67 -15.28
CA SER A 585 13.63 -40.48 -16.14
C SER A 585 13.99 -41.80 -16.83
N ALA A 586 14.22 -41.72 -18.15
CA ALA A 586 14.72 -42.77 -19.03
C ALA A 586 13.75 -43.92 -19.36
N SER A 587 12.80 -43.65 -20.24
CA SER A 587 12.33 -44.65 -21.21
C SER A 587 12.58 -44.12 -22.62
N SER A 588 13.19 -44.94 -23.47
CA SER A 588 13.51 -44.57 -24.86
C SER A 588 12.24 -44.12 -25.60
N CYS A 589 12.30 -42.97 -26.27
CA CYS A 589 11.17 -42.44 -27.06
C CYS A 589 10.61 -43.50 -28.01
N GLY A 590 9.36 -43.91 -27.80
CA GLY A 590 8.68 -44.92 -28.63
C GLY A 590 8.55 -44.50 -30.10
N TYR A 591 8.50 -43.19 -30.35
CA TYR A 591 8.49 -42.64 -31.70
C TYR A 591 9.86 -42.73 -32.40
N ALA A 592 10.96 -42.55 -31.66
CA ALA A 592 12.30 -42.63 -32.24
C ALA A 592 12.61 -44.01 -32.83
N ARG A 593 12.03 -45.08 -32.25
CA ARG A 593 12.08 -46.44 -32.82
C ARG A 593 11.27 -46.59 -34.11
N CYS A 594 10.11 -45.94 -34.19
CA CYS A 594 9.27 -45.92 -35.39
C CYS A 594 9.94 -45.20 -36.56
N VAL A 595 10.72 -44.15 -36.28
CA VAL A 595 11.48 -43.41 -37.29
C VAL A 595 12.79 -44.09 -37.68
N ALA A 596 13.44 -44.79 -36.74
CA ALA A 596 14.70 -45.50 -36.98
C ALA A 596 14.53 -46.81 -37.78
N ASP A 597 13.36 -47.43 -37.71
CA ASP A 597 13.03 -48.65 -38.44
C ASP A 597 11.85 -48.37 -39.39
N ASP A 598 12.14 -48.08 -40.66
CA ASP A 598 11.11 -47.72 -41.66
C ASP A 598 10.13 -48.88 -41.93
N ALA A 599 10.44 -50.11 -41.51
CA ALA A 599 9.54 -51.27 -41.53
C ALA A 599 8.55 -51.28 -40.35
N ALA A 600 8.81 -50.52 -39.29
CA ALA A 600 7.93 -50.41 -38.13
C ALA A 600 6.79 -49.41 -38.34
N ALA A 601 6.81 -48.60 -39.40
CA ALA A 601 5.75 -47.65 -39.76
C ALA A 601 4.81 -48.23 -40.83
N ASP A 602 3.51 -48.28 -40.54
CA ASP A 602 2.46 -48.81 -41.43
C ASP A 602 1.63 -47.67 -42.10
N VAL A 603 1.97 -46.41 -41.81
CA VAL A 603 1.42 -45.22 -42.47
C VAL A 603 2.44 -44.09 -42.49
N LYS A 604 2.47 -43.33 -43.60
CA LYS A 604 3.24 -42.08 -43.75
C LYS A 604 2.29 -40.92 -44.00
N PHE A 605 2.43 -39.83 -43.26
CA PHE A 605 1.65 -38.62 -43.48
C PHE A 605 2.44 -37.62 -44.32
N VAL A 606 1.83 -37.12 -45.39
CA VAL A 606 2.43 -36.09 -46.26
C VAL A 606 1.81 -34.74 -45.88
N LEU A 607 2.65 -33.83 -45.39
CA LEU A 607 2.24 -32.48 -44.96
C LEU A 607 2.31 -31.49 -46.13
N ASP A 608 1.72 -30.30 -45.95
CA ASP A 608 1.70 -29.26 -46.99
C ASP A 608 3.11 -28.80 -47.43
N CYS A 609 4.09 -28.88 -46.54
CA CYS A 609 5.50 -28.57 -46.84
C CYS A 609 6.23 -29.70 -47.59
N GLY A 610 5.55 -30.81 -47.92
CA GLY A 610 6.12 -32.00 -48.53
C GLY A 610 6.85 -32.93 -47.54
N ALA A 611 6.93 -32.56 -46.26
CA ALA A 611 7.50 -33.42 -45.22
C ALA A 611 6.70 -34.71 -45.07
N LYS A 612 7.40 -35.84 -44.89
CA LYS A 612 6.82 -37.17 -44.71
C LYS A 612 7.07 -37.62 -43.28
N VAL A 613 5.99 -37.79 -42.52
CA VAL A 613 6.05 -38.19 -41.11
C VAL A 613 5.54 -39.63 -40.96
N SER A 614 6.44 -40.55 -40.62
CA SER A 614 6.12 -41.98 -40.41
C SER A 614 5.41 -42.19 -39.06
N ALA A 615 4.45 -43.12 -38.98
CA ALA A 615 3.74 -43.47 -37.75
C ALA A 615 3.17 -44.90 -37.75
N GLN A 616 2.58 -45.32 -36.62
CA GLN A 616 1.91 -46.62 -36.47
C GLN A 616 0.40 -46.46 -36.27
N ARG A 617 -0.42 -46.97 -37.20
CA ARG A 617 -1.89 -46.91 -37.18
C ARG A 617 -2.43 -47.44 -35.87
N LYS A 618 -2.00 -48.63 -35.43
CA LYS A 618 -2.46 -49.23 -34.18
C LYS A 618 -2.24 -48.30 -32.97
N GLN A 619 -1.09 -47.64 -32.92
CA GLN A 619 -0.75 -46.72 -31.83
C GLN A 619 -1.58 -45.45 -31.90
N LEU A 620 -1.70 -44.83 -33.08
CA LEU A 620 -2.47 -43.60 -33.28
C LEU A 620 -3.96 -43.82 -32.98
N VAL A 621 -4.54 -44.88 -33.51
CA VAL A 621 -5.94 -45.27 -33.30
C VAL A 621 -6.23 -45.52 -31.82
N SER A 622 -5.32 -46.19 -31.10
CA SER A 622 -5.52 -46.49 -29.68
C SER A 622 -5.49 -45.25 -28.77
N ARG A 623 -4.94 -44.13 -29.27
CA ARG A 623 -4.70 -42.92 -28.47
C ARG A 623 -5.39 -41.66 -29.00
N SER A 624 -6.06 -41.74 -30.13
CA SER A 624 -6.76 -40.61 -30.73
C SER A 624 -7.99 -41.08 -31.49
N GLU A 625 -9.16 -40.62 -31.07
CA GLU A 625 -10.43 -40.89 -31.77
C GLU A 625 -10.45 -40.29 -33.18
N VAL A 626 -9.74 -39.18 -33.40
CA VAL A 626 -9.61 -38.54 -34.72
C VAL A 626 -8.85 -39.45 -35.69
N PHE A 627 -7.71 -40.01 -35.25
CA PHE A 627 -7.00 -41.01 -36.04
C PHE A 627 -7.73 -42.36 -36.08
N GLY A 628 -8.52 -42.70 -35.06
CA GLY A 628 -9.46 -43.82 -35.08
C GLY A 628 -10.46 -43.70 -36.22
N ALA A 629 -11.14 -42.55 -36.31
CA ALA A 629 -12.09 -42.26 -37.38
C ALA A 629 -11.42 -42.20 -38.76
N MET A 630 -10.21 -41.65 -38.86
CA MET A 630 -9.49 -41.52 -40.13
C MET A 630 -8.89 -42.84 -40.64
N LEU A 631 -8.33 -43.65 -39.74
CA LEU A 631 -7.50 -44.82 -40.09
C LEU A 631 -8.23 -46.15 -39.88
N GLN A 632 -9.45 -46.14 -39.35
CA GLN A 632 -10.35 -47.31 -39.25
C GLN A 632 -11.64 -47.10 -40.04
N GLY A 633 -12.36 -48.20 -40.30
CA GLY A 633 -13.64 -48.18 -40.99
C GLY A 633 -13.50 -48.09 -42.52
N HIS A 634 -14.46 -47.42 -43.17
CA HIS A 634 -14.60 -47.38 -44.63
C HIS A 634 -13.99 -46.14 -45.29
N TYR A 635 -13.22 -45.33 -44.55
CA TYR A 635 -12.53 -44.18 -45.11
C TYR A 635 -11.37 -44.60 -46.01
N SER A 636 -11.12 -43.83 -47.07
CA SER A 636 -10.09 -44.16 -48.06
C SER A 636 -8.68 -44.22 -47.44
N GLU A 637 -8.47 -43.41 -46.41
CA GLU A 637 -7.25 -43.25 -45.62
C GLU A 637 -6.94 -44.48 -44.77
N ALA A 638 -7.93 -45.34 -44.50
CA ALA A 638 -7.74 -46.60 -43.78
C ALA A 638 -6.88 -47.59 -44.58
N GLN A 639 -6.90 -47.52 -45.92
CA GLN A 639 -6.18 -48.42 -46.82
C GLN A 639 -4.93 -47.79 -47.45
N GLN A 640 -4.67 -46.50 -47.23
CA GLN A 640 -3.57 -45.77 -47.87
C GLN A 640 -2.26 -45.89 -47.09
N SER A 641 -1.16 -46.30 -47.71
CA SER A 641 0.16 -46.23 -47.07
C SER A 641 0.67 -44.79 -46.88
N CYS A 642 0.14 -43.84 -47.66
CA CYS A 642 0.46 -42.42 -47.58
C CYS A 642 -0.83 -41.59 -47.48
N VAL A 643 -1.01 -40.84 -46.38
CA VAL A 643 -2.19 -40.01 -46.13
C VAL A 643 -1.79 -38.54 -46.16
N ALA A 644 -2.45 -37.73 -46.98
CA ALA A 644 -2.17 -36.29 -47.05
C ALA A 644 -2.87 -35.55 -45.90
N VAL A 645 -2.12 -34.76 -45.13
CA VAL A 645 -2.66 -33.93 -44.04
C VAL A 645 -2.47 -32.47 -44.40
N ARG A 646 -3.58 -31.75 -44.51
CA ARG A 646 -3.60 -30.33 -44.82
C ARG A 646 -3.62 -29.48 -43.55
N ASN A 647 -3.08 -28.27 -43.64
CA ASN A 647 -2.94 -27.26 -42.60
C ASN A 647 -2.12 -27.70 -41.38
N ALA A 648 -1.10 -28.54 -41.57
CA ALA A 648 -0.25 -29.04 -40.50
C ALA A 648 1.24 -28.75 -40.78
N SER A 649 1.91 -28.06 -39.85
CA SER A 649 3.36 -27.86 -39.92
C SER A 649 4.11 -29.11 -39.45
N ASP A 650 5.24 -29.42 -40.07
CA ASP A 650 6.13 -30.53 -39.70
C ASP A 650 6.39 -30.60 -38.19
N ALA A 651 6.92 -29.53 -37.60
CA ALA A 651 7.27 -29.50 -36.17
C ALA A 651 6.09 -29.81 -35.22
N ALA A 652 4.90 -29.25 -35.47
CA ALA A 652 3.72 -29.52 -34.65
C ALA A 652 3.20 -30.95 -34.82
N PHE A 653 3.24 -31.48 -36.06
CA PHE A 653 2.78 -32.82 -36.37
C PHE A 653 3.73 -33.88 -35.81
N THR A 654 5.05 -33.66 -35.87
CA THR A 654 6.05 -34.51 -35.22
C THR A 654 5.85 -34.56 -33.70
N LEU A 655 5.61 -33.42 -33.05
CA LEU A 655 5.30 -33.35 -31.61
C LEU A 655 4.07 -34.18 -31.23
N LEU A 656 3.01 -34.10 -32.05
CA LEU A 656 1.81 -34.92 -31.89
C LEU A 656 2.13 -36.42 -32.00
N MET A 657 2.98 -36.81 -32.96
CA MET A 657 3.41 -38.21 -33.09
C MET A 657 4.19 -38.68 -31.86
N HIS A 658 5.11 -37.88 -31.34
CA HIS A 658 5.82 -38.19 -30.09
C HIS A 658 4.83 -38.46 -28.95
N HIS A 659 3.84 -37.57 -28.76
CA HIS A 659 2.82 -37.70 -27.72
C HIS A 659 1.98 -38.99 -27.87
N LEU A 660 1.50 -39.28 -29.09
CA LEU A 660 0.67 -40.46 -29.37
C LEU A 660 1.47 -41.77 -29.25
N HIS A 661 2.79 -41.72 -29.45
CA HIS A 661 3.71 -42.83 -29.19
C HIS A 661 4.23 -42.87 -27.73
N GLY A 662 3.68 -42.03 -26.84
CA GLY A 662 3.92 -42.09 -25.39
C GLY A 662 5.20 -41.41 -24.92
N CYS A 663 5.72 -40.46 -25.69
CA CYS A 663 6.84 -39.60 -25.32
C CYS A 663 6.35 -38.26 -24.75
#